data_AF-A0A8C0MTR6-F1
#
_entry.id   AF-A0A8C0MTR6-F1
#
_cell.length_a   1.000
_cell.length_b   1.000
_cell.length_c   1.000
_cell.angle_alpha   90.00
_cell.angle_beta   90.00
_cell.angle_gamma   90.00
#
_symmetry.space_group_name_H-M   'P 1'
#
loop_
_entity.id
_entity.type
_entity.pdbx_description
1 polymer ?
#
loop_
_entity_poly.entity_id
_entity_poly.type
_entity_poly.pdbx_seq_one_letter_code
_entity_poly.pdbx_strand_id
1 'polypeptide(L)'
;MPRAPRCRAVRALLRGRYREVLPLATFLRRLGPPGRLLVRRGDPAAFRALVAQCLVCVPWGARPPPAAPCFRQVSCLKELVARVVQRLCERGARNVLAFGFALLDGARGGPPVAFTTSVRSYLPNTVTETLRGSGAWGLLLRRVGDDVLTHLLARCALYLLVAPSCAYQVCGPPLYDLCAPASLPLPAPGLPGLPGLPGLGAGAGASADLRPTRQAQNSGARRRRGSPGSGVPLAKRPRRSVASEPERGAHRSFPRAQQPPVSEAPAVTPAAAASPAASWEGGPPGTRPITPAWHPSPGPQGVPHDPAHPETKRFLYCSGGRERLRPSFLLSALPPTLSGARKLVETIFLGSAPQKPGAARRMRRLPARYWRMRPLFQELLGNHARCPYRALLRTHCPLRAMAAKEGSGNQAHRGVGICPLERPVAAPQEQTDSTRLVQLLRQHSSPWQVYAFLRACLCWLVPTGLWGSRHNQRRFLRNVKKFISLGKHAKLSLQELTWKMKVRDCTWLHGNPGACCVPAAEHRRREEILARFLCWLMGTYVVELLRSFFYVTETTFQKNRLFFYRKSVWSQLQSIGIRQLFNSVHLRELSEAEVRRHREARPALLTSRLRFLPKPSGLRPIVNMDYIMGARTFHRDKKVQHLTSQLKTLFSVLNYERARRPSLLGASMLGMDDIHRAWRTFVLRIRAQNPAPQLYFVKVDVTGAYDALPQDRLVEVIANVIRPQESTYCVRHYAVVQRTARGHVRKAFKRHVSTFADLQPYMRQFVERLQETSSLRDAVVIEQSSSLNEAGSSLFHLFLRLVHNHVVRIGGKSYIQCQGVPQGSILSTLLCSLCYGDMERRLFPGIEQDGVLLRLVDDFLLVTPHLTQAQAFLRTLVKGVPEYGCRANLQKTAVNFPVEDGALGSAAPLQLPAHCLFPWCGLLLDTRTLEVSCDYSSYAHTSIRASLTFSQGAKPGRNMRRKLLAVLRLKCCALFLDLQVNGIHTVYMNVYKIFLLQAYRFHACVLQLPFNQPVRKNPSFFLRVIADTASCCYSLLKARNAGLSLGAKGASGLFPSEAARWLCLHAFLLKLAHHSGTYRCLLGALQAAKAHLGRQLPRGTLAALEAAADPSLTADFKTILD
;
A
#
# COMPACT_ATOMS: atom_id res chain seq x y z
N MET A 1 -28.89 16.67 31.80
CA MET A 1 -28.08 16.63 30.55
C MET A 1 -27.89 15.18 30.13
N PRO A 2 -27.98 14.81 28.84
CA PRO A 2 -27.55 13.49 28.37
C PRO A 2 -26.05 13.31 28.60
N ARG A 3 -25.61 12.12 29.04
CA ARG A 3 -24.17 11.83 29.23
C ARG A 3 -23.47 11.80 27.87
N ALA A 4 -22.45 12.63 27.71
CA ALA A 4 -21.67 12.72 26.47
C ALA A 4 -20.94 11.39 26.16
N PRO A 5 -20.89 10.92 24.89
CA PRO A 5 -20.11 9.76 24.51
C PRO A 5 -18.64 9.87 24.97
N ARG A 6 -18.11 8.77 25.51
CA ARG A 6 -16.74 8.74 26.04
C ARG A 6 -15.71 8.91 24.91
N CYS A 7 -15.87 8.21 23.79
CA CYS A 7 -15.04 8.27 22.57
C CYS A 7 -13.55 8.53 22.85
N ARG A 8 -12.95 7.71 23.74
CA ARG A 8 -11.64 7.97 24.36
C ARG A 8 -10.53 8.15 23.31
N ALA A 9 -10.49 7.29 22.29
CA ALA A 9 -9.46 7.37 21.24
C ALA A 9 -9.61 8.62 20.37
N VAL A 10 -10.84 9.02 20.02
CA VAL A 10 -11.11 10.26 19.26
C VAL A 10 -10.66 11.49 20.07
N ARG A 11 -11.02 11.57 21.35
CA ARG A 11 -10.56 12.68 22.22
C ARG A 11 -9.04 12.75 22.34
N ALA A 12 -8.37 11.59 22.42
CA ALA A 12 -6.90 11.52 22.43
C ALA A 12 -6.27 11.87 21.07
N LEU A 13 -6.91 11.52 19.96
CA LEU A 13 -6.47 11.87 18.60
C LEU A 13 -6.54 13.39 18.37
N LEU A 14 -7.63 14.04 18.77
CA LEU A 14 -7.81 15.49 18.64
C LEU A 14 -6.83 16.27 19.53
N ARG A 15 -6.65 15.86 20.79
CA ARG A 15 -5.69 16.51 21.72
C ARG A 15 -4.24 16.42 21.23
N GLY A 16 -3.89 15.40 20.45
CA GLY A 16 -2.58 15.30 19.79
C GLY A 16 -2.43 16.11 18.49
N ARG A 17 -3.35 17.03 18.18
CA ARG A 17 -3.40 17.80 16.92
C ARG A 17 -3.79 19.28 17.07
N TYR A 18 -4.51 19.64 18.13
CA TYR A 18 -4.99 21.00 18.39
C TYR A 18 -4.40 21.56 19.69
N ARG A 19 -4.31 22.89 19.80
CA ARG A 19 -3.82 23.58 21.01
C ARG A 19 -4.74 23.30 22.20
N GLU A 20 -6.05 23.37 21.96
CA GLU A 20 -7.10 23.13 22.94
C GLU A 20 -8.20 22.25 22.34
N VAL A 21 -8.80 21.39 23.16
CA VAL A 21 -9.94 20.51 22.81
C VAL A 21 -10.91 20.47 23.98
N LEU A 22 -11.99 21.25 23.89
CA LEU A 22 -12.93 21.50 24.98
C LEU A 22 -14.38 21.13 24.58
N PRO A 23 -15.23 20.69 25.52
CA PRO A 23 -16.68 20.65 25.29
C PRO A 23 -17.22 22.05 24.98
N LEU A 24 -18.22 22.17 24.10
CA LEU A 24 -18.80 23.44 23.68
C LEU A 24 -19.24 24.34 24.86
N ALA A 25 -19.91 23.77 25.86
CA ALA A 25 -20.31 24.49 27.08
C ALA A 25 -19.14 24.94 27.98
N THR A 26 -17.95 24.37 27.84
CA THR A 26 -16.75 24.81 28.58
C THR A 26 -15.95 25.84 27.79
N PHE A 27 -15.95 25.76 26.46
CA PHE A 27 -15.38 26.80 25.61
C PHE A 27 -16.17 28.11 25.74
N LEU A 28 -17.51 28.05 25.62
CA LEU A 28 -18.36 29.24 25.68
C LEU A 28 -18.38 29.92 27.07
N ARG A 29 -18.25 29.17 28.16
CA ARG A 29 -18.09 29.73 29.53
C ARG A 29 -16.78 30.49 29.75
N ARG A 30 -15.81 30.42 28.82
CA ARG A 30 -14.60 31.26 28.83
C ARG A 30 -14.74 32.55 28.02
N LEU A 31 -15.86 32.73 27.29
CA LEU A 31 -16.08 33.86 26.39
C LEU A 31 -17.25 34.75 26.81
N GLY A 32 -18.22 34.22 27.56
CA GLY A 32 -19.37 34.95 28.08
C GLY A 32 -19.20 35.37 29.54
N PRO A 33 -20.01 36.33 30.01
CA PRO A 33 -20.02 36.75 31.42
C PRO A 33 -20.38 35.59 32.36
N PRO A 34 -19.96 35.65 33.65
CA PRO A 34 -20.30 34.64 34.64
C PRO A 34 -21.82 34.46 34.79
N GLY A 35 -22.24 33.27 35.24
CA GLY A 35 -23.65 32.91 35.42
C GLY A 35 -24.43 32.54 34.14
N ARG A 36 -23.98 32.90 32.93
CA ARG A 36 -24.77 32.72 31.70
C ARG A 36 -24.89 31.24 31.26
N LEU A 37 -25.95 30.57 31.70
CA LEU A 37 -26.24 29.17 31.37
C LEU A 37 -26.59 28.98 29.88
N LEU A 38 -25.72 28.26 29.16
CA LEU A 38 -25.91 27.91 27.74
C LEU A 38 -27.15 27.04 27.49
N VAL A 39 -27.47 26.14 28.43
CA VAL A 39 -28.62 25.23 28.38
C VAL A 39 -29.47 25.43 29.63
N ARG A 40 -30.78 25.57 29.44
CA ARG A 40 -31.81 25.79 30.46
C ARG A 40 -32.66 24.52 30.69
N ARG A 41 -33.46 24.51 31.76
CA ARG A 41 -34.57 23.54 31.93
C ARG A 41 -35.55 23.75 30.77
N GLY A 42 -36.17 22.69 30.25
CA GLY A 42 -37.06 22.74 29.08
C GLY A 42 -36.38 22.69 27.69
N ASP A 43 -35.13 23.16 27.53
CA ASP A 43 -34.45 23.23 26.22
C ASP A 43 -34.53 21.90 25.41
N PRO A 44 -34.83 21.91 24.09
CA PRO A 44 -35.11 20.70 23.30
C PRO A 44 -34.02 19.62 23.34
N ALA A 45 -34.42 18.35 23.30
CA ALA A 45 -33.51 17.20 23.42
C ALA A 45 -32.36 17.24 22.40
N ALA A 46 -32.62 17.64 21.15
CA ALA A 46 -31.60 17.81 20.12
C ALA A 46 -30.56 18.89 20.46
N PHE A 47 -30.95 20.00 21.10
CA PHE A 47 -30.02 21.04 21.56
C PHE A 47 -29.19 20.56 22.76
N ARG A 48 -29.82 19.88 23.73
CA ARG A 48 -29.13 19.25 24.87
C ARG A 48 -28.10 18.23 24.39
N ALA A 49 -28.41 17.45 23.35
CA ALA A 49 -27.48 16.53 22.70
C ALA A 49 -26.36 17.25 21.95
N LEU A 50 -26.66 18.27 21.15
CA LEU A 50 -25.67 19.11 20.44
C LEU A 50 -24.61 19.66 21.42
N VAL A 51 -25.05 20.31 22.50
CA VAL A 51 -24.14 20.93 23.48
C VAL A 51 -23.30 19.89 24.24
N ALA A 52 -23.87 18.71 24.54
CA ALA A 52 -23.12 17.63 25.21
C ALA A 52 -22.11 16.92 24.29
N GLN A 53 -22.39 16.83 22.99
CA GLN A 53 -21.62 16.02 22.02
C GLN A 53 -20.64 16.84 21.17
N CYS A 54 -20.76 18.17 21.14
CA CYS A 54 -19.87 19.05 20.38
C CYS A 54 -18.55 19.33 21.12
N LEU A 55 -17.43 19.08 20.43
CA LEU A 55 -16.08 19.46 20.85
C LEU A 55 -15.57 20.62 19.99
N VAL A 56 -15.16 21.70 20.65
CA VAL A 56 -14.44 22.81 20.04
C VAL A 56 -12.95 22.52 20.10
N CYS A 57 -12.30 22.50 18.94
CA CYS A 57 -10.85 22.32 18.81
C CYS A 57 -10.21 23.58 18.23
N VAL A 58 -9.16 24.09 18.87
CA VAL A 58 -8.48 25.34 18.48
C VAL A 58 -7.17 25.03 17.74
N PRO A 59 -7.03 25.38 16.45
CA PRO A 59 -5.76 25.28 15.72
C PRO A 59 -4.66 26.12 16.37
N TRP A 60 -3.40 25.66 16.30
CA TRP A 60 -2.25 26.36 16.87
C TRP A 60 -2.06 27.79 16.34
N GLY A 61 -2.33 28.01 15.04
CA GLY A 61 -2.31 29.33 14.39
C GLY A 61 -3.66 30.05 14.34
N ALA A 62 -4.64 29.67 15.16
CA ALA A 62 -5.90 30.39 15.24
C ALA A 62 -5.73 31.72 16.00
N ARG A 63 -6.18 32.83 15.40
CA ARG A 63 -6.33 34.12 16.11
C ARG A 63 -7.28 33.95 17.31
N PRO A 64 -7.10 34.72 18.40
CA PRO A 64 -8.02 34.71 19.53
C PRO A 64 -9.46 35.09 19.12
N PRO A 65 -10.46 34.81 20.00
CA PRO A 65 -11.79 35.43 19.90
C PRO A 65 -11.71 36.97 19.95
N PRO A 66 -12.77 37.68 19.56
CA PRO A 66 -12.88 39.11 19.85
C PRO A 66 -12.74 39.38 21.36
N ALA A 67 -12.14 40.51 21.74
CA ALA A 67 -11.91 40.84 23.15
C ALA A 67 -13.23 41.02 23.94
N ALA A 68 -14.21 41.66 23.32
CA ALA A 68 -15.60 41.72 23.77
C ALA A 68 -16.51 41.25 22.62
N PRO A 69 -16.87 39.95 22.55
CA PRO A 69 -17.68 39.41 21.46
C PRO A 69 -19.16 39.76 21.64
N CYS A 70 -19.84 40.20 20.58
CA CYS A 70 -21.26 40.52 20.67
C CYS A 70 -22.11 39.24 20.77
N PHE A 71 -22.94 39.16 21.82
CA PHE A 71 -23.87 38.06 22.06
C PHE A 71 -25.28 38.30 21.47
N ARG A 72 -25.47 39.40 20.72
CA ARG A 72 -26.71 39.68 19.97
C ARG A 72 -26.76 38.81 18.72
N GLN A 73 -27.94 38.26 18.41
CA GLN A 73 -28.21 37.72 17.08
C GLN A 73 -28.64 38.88 16.18
N VAL A 74 -28.03 38.99 15.00
CA VAL A 74 -28.28 40.02 13.99
C VAL A 74 -28.67 39.39 12.65
N SER A 75 -28.16 38.21 12.33
CA SER A 75 -28.52 37.47 11.10
C SER A 75 -29.34 36.22 11.42
N CYS A 76 -30.06 35.68 10.44
CA CYS A 76 -30.56 34.31 10.54
C CYS A 76 -29.42 33.29 10.36
N LEU A 77 -29.62 32.03 10.79
CA LEU A 77 -28.58 31.00 10.69
C LEU A 77 -28.18 30.70 9.23
N LYS A 78 -29.15 30.74 8.30
CA LYS A 78 -28.95 30.51 6.86
C LYS A 78 -28.02 31.56 6.24
N GLU A 79 -28.16 32.82 6.65
CA GLU A 79 -27.31 33.96 6.27
C GLU A 79 -25.92 33.88 6.90
N LEU A 80 -25.83 33.68 8.22
CA LEU A 80 -24.54 33.64 8.94
C LEU A 80 -23.64 32.56 8.35
N VAL A 81 -24.18 31.35 8.13
CA VAL A 81 -23.42 30.24 7.55
C VAL A 81 -23.04 30.54 6.11
N ALA A 82 -23.91 31.17 5.31
CA ALA A 82 -23.58 31.57 3.95
C ALA A 82 -22.44 32.62 3.92
N ARG A 83 -22.51 33.64 4.79
CA ARG A 83 -21.48 34.67 4.99
C ARG A 83 -20.15 34.08 5.45
N VAL A 84 -20.17 33.03 6.29
CA VAL A 84 -18.98 32.27 6.70
C VAL A 84 -18.39 31.46 5.54
N VAL A 85 -19.21 30.71 4.79
CA VAL A 85 -18.76 29.92 3.63
C VAL A 85 -18.16 30.82 2.56
N GLN A 86 -18.80 31.96 2.26
CA GLN A 86 -18.25 32.97 1.37
C GLN A 86 -16.88 33.49 1.83
N ARG A 87 -16.76 33.95 3.08
CA ARG A 87 -15.48 34.39 3.67
C ARG A 87 -14.40 33.30 3.73
N LEU A 88 -14.76 32.02 3.65
CA LEU A 88 -13.82 30.90 3.51
C LEU A 88 -13.40 30.70 2.06
N CYS A 89 -14.32 30.82 1.09
CA CYS A 89 -14.03 30.77 -0.34
C CYS A 89 -13.12 31.93 -0.79
N GLU A 90 -13.44 33.17 -0.40
CA GLU A 90 -12.64 34.39 -0.66
C GLU A 90 -11.18 34.25 -0.21
N ARG A 91 -10.96 33.61 0.94
CA ARG A 91 -9.63 33.38 1.53
C ARG A 91 -8.92 32.14 0.98
N GLY A 92 -9.52 31.39 0.05
CA GLY A 92 -9.03 30.08 -0.39
C GLY A 92 -8.90 29.05 0.76
N ALA A 93 -9.62 29.26 1.86
CA ALA A 93 -9.41 28.55 3.12
C ALA A 93 -9.99 27.13 3.05
N ARG A 94 -9.12 26.12 3.10
CA ARG A 94 -9.53 24.71 3.07
C ARG A 94 -10.21 24.29 4.39
N ASN A 95 -11.51 24.50 4.46
CA ASN A 95 -12.39 24.19 5.59
C ASN A 95 -13.46 23.18 5.15
N VAL A 96 -13.79 22.20 6.00
CA VAL A 96 -14.83 21.19 5.73
C VAL A 96 -16.18 21.83 5.38
N LEU A 97 -16.54 22.93 6.05
CA LEU A 97 -17.80 23.66 5.82
C LEU A 97 -17.87 24.31 4.41
N ALA A 98 -16.73 24.52 3.75
CA ALA A 98 -16.65 25.07 2.40
C ALA A 98 -16.49 24.00 1.31
N PHE A 99 -16.57 22.71 1.65
CA PHE A 99 -16.43 21.63 0.67
C PHE A 99 -17.64 21.55 -0.27
N GLY A 100 -17.38 21.69 -1.57
CA GLY A 100 -18.39 21.70 -2.64
C GLY A 100 -18.73 23.09 -3.18
N PHE A 101 -18.28 24.15 -2.51
CA PHE A 101 -18.52 25.55 -2.87
C PHE A 101 -17.29 26.20 -3.54
N ALA A 102 -17.52 27.22 -4.36
CA ALA A 102 -16.48 28.09 -4.93
C ALA A 102 -17.06 29.46 -5.37
N LEU A 103 -16.20 30.45 -5.60
CA LEU A 103 -16.58 31.75 -6.18
C LEU A 103 -17.04 31.61 -7.64
N LEU A 104 -17.74 32.62 -8.16
CA LEU A 104 -18.25 32.69 -9.54
C LEU A 104 -17.18 32.35 -10.60
N ASP A 105 -16.01 33.01 -10.54
CA ASP A 105 -14.88 32.83 -11.49
C ASP A 105 -14.18 31.46 -11.38
N GLY A 106 -14.63 30.60 -10.47
CA GLY A 106 -14.01 29.33 -10.16
C GLY A 106 -14.23 28.29 -11.26
N ALA A 107 -13.24 28.13 -12.16
CA ALA A 107 -13.26 27.17 -13.26
C ALA A 107 -13.44 25.68 -12.82
N ARG A 108 -14.70 25.28 -12.57
CA ARG A 108 -15.18 23.93 -12.27
C ARG A 108 -16.32 23.60 -13.23
N GLY A 109 -16.38 22.35 -13.70
CA GLY A 109 -17.43 21.87 -14.59
C GLY A 109 -18.62 21.27 -13.84
N GLY A 110 -19.79 21.36 -14.45
CA GLY A 110 -21.09 20.99 -13.88
C GLY A 110 -22.00 22.23 -13.75
N PRO A 111 -23.33 22.11 -13.95
CA PRO A 111 -24.25 23.23 -13.78
C PRO A 111 -24.25 23.68 -12.30
N PRO A 112 -23.91 24.94 -12.00
CA PRO A 112 -23.79 25.40 -10.61
C PRO A 112 -25.13 25.92 -10.07
N VAL A 113 -25.48 25.52 -8.85
CA VAL A 113 -26.60 26.13 -8.11
C VAL A 113 -26.10 27.36 -7.37
N ALA A 114 -26.81 28.48 -7.45
CA ALA A 114 -26.50 29.69 -6.69
C ALA A 114 -26.62 29.44 -5.17
N PHE A 115 -25.66 29.92 -4.39
CA PHE A 115 -25.65 29.77 -2.92
C PHE A 115 -25.56 31.13 -2.19
N THR A 116 -24.77 32.06 -2.73
CA THR A 116 -24.92 33.51 -2.55
C THR A 116 -24.74 34.19 -3.91
N THR A 117 -24.89 35.51 -3.99
CA THR A 117 -24.55 36.30 -5.19
C THR A 117 -23.14 36.04 -5.71
N SER A 118 -22.17 35.76 -4.82
CA SER A 118 -20.75 35.55 -5.17
C SER A 118 -20.30 34.09 -5.12
N VAL A 119 -21.12 33.16 -4.62
CA VAL A 119 -20.74 31.76 -4.34
C VAL A 119 -21.68 30.77 -5.03
N ARG A 120 -21.09 29.80 -5.73
CA ARG A 120 -21.76 28.69 -6.40
C ARG A 120 -21.52 27.37 -5.67
N SER A 121 -22.57 26.55 -5.59
CA SER A 121 -22.55 25.16 -5.13
C SER A 121 -22.46 24.22 -6.32
N TYR A 122 -21.56 23.23 -6.26
CA TYR A 122 -21.32 22.26 -7.34
C TYR A 122 -21.58 20.82 -6.89
N LEU A 123 -21.02 20.42 -5.75
CA LEU A 123 -21.15 19.10 -5.13
C LEU A 123 -21.01 19.27 -3.60
N PRO A 124 -22.03 19.86 -2.93
CA PRO A 124 -21.94 20.25 -1.53
C PRO A 124 -21.74 19.04 -0.61
N ASN A 125 -21.19 19.31 0.57
CA ASN A 125 -21.28 18.40 1.70
C ASN A 125 -22.65 18.58 2.39
N THR A 126 -23.23 17.50 2.88
CA THR A 126 -24.52 17.51 3.61
C THR A 126 -24.43 18.21 4.96
N VAL A 127 -23.24 18.30 5.57
CA VAL A 127 -23.05 18.98 6.86
C VAL A 127 -23.43 20.46 6.79
N THR A 128 -23.11 21.15 5.69
CA THR A 128 -23.36 22.60 5.56
C THR A 128 -24.86 22.90 5.54
N GLU A 129 -25.63 22.16 4.73
CA GLU A 129 -27.09 22.32 4.69
C GLU A 129 -27.77 21.80 5.97
N THR A 130 -27.29 20.67 6.53
CA THR A 130 -27.75 20.17 7.84
C THR A 130 -27.56 21.23 8.93
N LEU A 131 -26.47 22.00 8.88
CA LEU A 131 -26.23 23.08 9.84
C LEU A 131 -27.15 24.28 9.60
N ARG A 132 -27.31 24.72 8.34
CA ARG A 132 -28.21 25.84 7.96
C ARG A 132 -29.66 25.61 8.39
N GLY A 133 -30.18 24.39 8.23
CA GLY A 133 -31.57 24.02 8.56
C GLY A 133 -31.82 23.59 10.02
N SER A 134 -30.81 23.51 10.88
CA SER A 134 -30.98 22.90 12.20
C SER A 134 -31.47 23.88 13.27
N GLY A 135 -32.68 23.67 13.78
CA GLY A 135 -33.21 24.40 14.94
C GLY A 135 -32.34 24.31 16.21
N ALA A 136 -31.53 23.26 16.37
CA ALA A 136 -30.57 23.17 17.47
C ALA A 136 -29.37 24.13 17.29
N TRP A 137 -28.87 24.30 16.07
CA TRP A 137 -27.86 25.32 15.77
C TRP A 137 -28.46 26.73 15.73
N GLY A 138 -29.75 26.86 15.39
CA GLY A 138 -30.50 28.12 15.48
C GLY A 138 -30.68 28.58 16.93
N LEU A 139 -31.02 27.66 17.84
CA LEU A 139 -31.04 27.94 19.27
C LEU A 139 -29.63 28.22 19.83
N LEU A 140 -28.58 27.61 19.28
CA LEU A 140 -27.20 27.98 19.63
C LEU A 140 -26.92 29.44 19.25
N LEU A 141 -27.25 29.86 18.02
CA LEU A 141 -27.09 31.25 17.57
C LEU A 141 -27.85 32.23 18.47
N ARG A 142 -29.13 31.95 18.78
CA ARG A 142 -29.95 32.73 19.75
C ARG A 142 -29.31 32.88 21.13
N ARG A 143 -28.40 31.98 21.54
CA ARG A 143 -27.68 32.06 22.83
C ARG A 143 -26.30 32.71 22.69
N VAL A 144 -25.56 32.49 21.59
CA VAL A 144 -24.14 32.91 21.47
C VAL A 144 -23.90 34.16 20.63
N GLY A 145 -24.87 34.59 19.82
CA GLY A 145 -24.72 35.75 18.92
C GLY A 145 -23.88 35.48 17.68
N ASP A 146 -23.91 36.44 16.75
CA ASP A 146 -23.30 36.31 15.42
C ASP A 146 -21.77 36.16 15.49
N ASP A 147 -21.09 36.95 16.33
CA ASP A 147 -19.63 36.97 16.44
C ASP A 147 -19.06 35.63 16.90
N VAL A 148 -19.65 35.06 17.95
CA VAL A 148 -19.14 33.83 18.57
C VAL A 148 -19.37 32.63 17.66
N LEU A 149 -20.54 32.54 17.01
CA LEU A 149 -20.79 31.46 16.05
C LEU A 149 -19.93 31.63 14.78
N THR A 150 -19.74 32.86 14.30
CA THR A 150 -18.81 33.17 13.20
C THR A 150 -17.38 32.75 13.54
N HIS A 151 -16.89 33.04 14.75
CA HIS A 151 -15.58 32.60 15.21
C HIS A 151 -15.48 31.06 15.24
N LEU A 152 -16.46 30.38 15.85
CA LEU A 152 -16.49 28.92 15.95
C LEU A 152 -16.46 28.23 14.58
N LEU A 153 -17.21 28.74 13.59
CA LEU A 153 -17.29 28.13 12.26
C LEU A 153 -16.08 28.48 11.35
N ALA A 154 -15.53 29.69 11.48
CA ALA A 154 -14.46 30.20 10.61
C ALA A 154 -13.04 30.06 11.16
N ARG A 155 -12.84 29.92 12.48
CA ARG A 155 -11.52 29.87 13.14
C ARG A 155 -11.25 28.56 13.91
N CYS A 156 -12.27 27.93 14.48
CA CYS A 156 -12.12 26.65 15.17
C CYS A 156 -12.32 25.46 14.22
N ALA A 157 -12.11 24.24 14.73
CA ALA A 157 -12.58 23.01 14.13
C ALA A 157 -13.56 22.33 15.09
N LEU A 158 -14.81 22.10 14.64
CA LEU A 158 -15.86 21.50 15.45
C LEU A 158 -16.03 20.02 15.10
N TYR A 159 -16.25 19.19 16.13
CA TYR A 159 -16.47 17.75 15.99
C TYR A 159 -17.69 17.31 16.81
N LEU A 160 -18.57 16.51 16.23
CA LEU A 160 -19.72 15.91 16.92
C LEU A 160 -19.44 14.44 17.21
N LEU A 161 -19.48 14.08 18.50
CA LEU A 161 -19.28 12.71 18.96
C LEU A 161 -20.50 11.82 18.67
N VAL A 162 -20.24 10.61 18.20
CA VAL A 162 -21.24 9.62 17.81
C VAL A 162 -20.98 8.30 18.55
N ALA A 163 -21.99 7.75 19.21
CA ALA A 163 -21.85 6.50 19.94
C ALA A 163 -21.65 5.30 18.98
N PRO A 164 -21.00 4.21 19.40
CA PRO A 164 -20.29 4.04 20.68
C PRO A 164 -18.91 4.73 20.75
N SER A 165 -18.24 4.99 19.62
CA SER A 165 -16.79 5.27 19.62
C SER A 165 -16.30 6.37 18.67
N CYS A 166 -17.11 6.82 17.72
CA CYS A 166 -16.68 7.67 16.62
C CYS A 166 -17.04 9.16 16.80
N ALA A 167 -16.74 9.95 15.77
CA ALA A 167 -17.19 11.32 15.61
C ALA A 167 -17.24 11.69 14.11
N TYR A 168 -17.87 12.82 13.77
CA TYR A 168 -17.63 13.48 12.50
C TYR A 168 -17.18 14.93 12.66
N GLN A 169 -16.41 15.43 11.69
CA GLN A 169 -15.98 16.83 11.64
C GLN A 169 -17.08 17.69 11.00
N VAL A 170 -17.36 18.84 11.61
CA VAL A 170 -18.38 19.79 11.15
C VAL A 170 -17.74 20.94 10.36
N CYS A 171 -16.65 21.51 10.87
CA CYS A 171 -15.93 22.61 10.23
C CYS A 171 -14.44 22.62 10.58
N GLY A 172 -13.72 23.62 10.08
CA GLY A 172 -12.29 23.84 10.26
C GLY A 172 -11.42 23.04 9.27
N PRO A 173 -10.09 23.14 9.38
CA PRO A 173 -9.16 22.39 8.52
C PRO A 173 -9.36 20.87 8.67
N PRO A 174 -9.38 20.08 7.58
CA PRO A 174 -9.62 18.64 7.67
C PRO A 174 -8.56 17.92 8.51
N LEU A 175 -8.98 17.08 9.45
CA LEU A 175 -8.06 16.38 10.36
C LEU A 175 -6.97 15.56 9.65
N TYR A 176 -7.25 15.05 8.45
CA TYR A 176 -6.28 14.28 7.66
C TYR A 176 -5.12 15.13 7.10
N ASP A 177 -5.28 16.44 6.96
CA ASP A 177 -4.21 17.35 6.56
C ASP A 177 -3.29 17.66 7.77
N LEU A 178 -3.88 17.91 8.95
CA LEU A 178 -3.16 18.08 10.22
C LEU A 178 -2.42 16.83 10.70
N CYS A 179 -2.66 15.69 10.03
CA CYS A 179 -1.99 14.41 10.26
C CYS A 179 -0.87 14.10 9.24
N ALA A 180 -0.59 14.99 8.29
CA ALA A 180 0.63 14.91 7.48
C ALA A 180 1.89 15.10 8.35
N PRO A 181 3.03 14.49 7.99
CA PRO A 181 4.31 14.86 8.59
C PRO A 181 4.65 16.29 8.15
N ALA A 182 4.83 17.20 9.11
CA ALA A 182 5.21 18.57 8.81
C ALA A 182 6.59 18.61 8.13
N SER A 183 6.66 19.13 6.91
CA SER A 183 7.87 19.80 6.43
C SER A 183 8.10 21.00 7.35
N LEU A 184 9.24 21.03 8.04
CA LEU A 184 9.63 22.19 8.86
C LEU A 184 9.61 23.45 7.98
N PRO A 185 8.91 24.52 8.39
CA PRO A 185 9.10 25.83 7.79
C PRO A 185 10.57 26.23 7.97
N LEU A 186 11.24 26.60 6.87
CA LEU A 186 12.46 27.36 6.97
C LEU A 186 12.11 28.76 7.49
N PRO A 187 12.93 29.37 8.37
CA PRO A 187 12.79 30.78 8.68
C PRO A 187 12.95 31.60 7.39
N ALA A 188 12.19 32.69 7.27
CA ALA A 188 12.29 33.58 6.11
C ALA A 188 13.66 34.28 6.08
N PRO A 189 14.22 34.59 4.89
CA PRO A 189 15.37 35.48 4.79
C PRO A 189 15.02 36.87 5.36
N GLY A 190 15.93 37.44 6.15
CA GLY A 190 15.75 38.79 6.69
C GLY A 190 15.82 39.88 5.62
N LEU A 191 15.13 40.99 5.87
CA LEU A 191 15.32 42.25 5.15
C LEU A 191 16.58 42.97 5.68
N PRO A 192 17.37 43.64 4.83
CA PRO A 192 18.56 44.37 5.24
C PRO A 192 18.27 45.86 5.54
N GLY A 193 19.05 46.44 6.46
CA GLY A 193 19.34 47.88 6.49
C GLY A 193 18.72 48.69 7.63
N LEU A 194 19.56 49.07 8.61
CA LEU A 194 19.83 50.45 9.03
C LEU A 194 21.01 50.44 10.04
N PRO A 195 21.95 51.43 10.02
CA PRO A 195 23.14 51.44 10.89
C PRO A 195 23.07 52.48 12.03
N GLY A 196 23.95 52.33 13.03
CA GLY A 196 24.15 53.29 14.14
C GLY A 196 24.62 52.58 15.42
N LEU A 197 25.93 52.45 15.64
CA LEU A 197 26.76 53.24 16.57
C LEU A 197 26.95 52.51 17.93
N PRO A 198 28.03 52.78 18.72
CA PRO A 198 28.80 51.70 19.34
C PRO A 198 29.05 51.85 20.85
N GLY A 199 29.69 50.82 21.44
CA GLY A 199 30.52 51.00 22.64
C GLY A 199 30.46 49.84 23.64
N LEU A 200 31.65 49.47 24.16
CA LEU A 200 31.92 48.78 25.44
C LEU A 200 31.32 47.36 25.64
N GLY A 201 32.04 46.39 26.22
CA GLY A 201 33.46 46.35 26.59
C GLY A 201 33.73 45.36 27.73
N ALA A 202 34.50 44.29 27.46
CA ALA A 202 34.88 43.25 28.44
C ALA A 202 33.67 42.50 29.10
N GLY A 203 33.85 41.48 29.95
CA GLY A 203 35.06 40.79 30.39
C GLY A 203 34.75 39.40 30.97
N ALA A 204 35.77 38.57 31.17
CA ALA A 204 35.64 37.24 31.78
C ALA A 204 35.63 37.32 33.33
N GLY A 205 35.18 36.25 34.00
CA GLY A 205 35.25 36.10 35.46
C GLY A 205 34.23 35.10 36.01
N ALA A 206 34.50 34.50 37.18
CA ALA A 206 33.60 33.52 37.80
C ALA A 206 33.82 33.35 39.32
N SER A 207 32.76 32.88 39.98
CA SER A 207 32.73 32.26 41.33
C SER A 207 32.79 33.16 42.58
N ALA A 208 31.87 32.87 43.51
CA ALA A 208 31.81 33.28 44.93
C ALA A 208 31.70 34.82 45.21
N ASP A 209 31.14 35.30 46.33
CA ASP A 209 30.99 34.65 47.65
C ASP A 209 29.84 35.24 48.53
N LEU A 210 29.70 34.68 49.73
CA LEU A 210 29.17 35.26 51.00
C LEU A 210 27.70 35.74 51.17
N ARG A 211 27.10 35.25 52.27
CA ARG A 211 26.08 35.94 53.11
C ARG A 211 26.82 36.87 54.11
N PRO A 212 26.20 37.87 54.79
CA PRO A 212 25.45 37.60 56.06
C PRO A 212 24.37 38.66 56.47
N THR A 213 23.92 38.58 57.74
CA THR A 213 23.11 39.54 58.55
C THR A 213 21.57 39.55 58.33
N ARG A 214 20.72 39.73 59.36
CA ARG A 214 20.95 39.72 60.84
C ARG A 214 19.70 39.28 61.66
N GLN A 215 19.90 39.21 62.99
CA GLN A 215 18.97 39.00 64.12
C GLN A 215 17.61 39.76 64.00
N ALA A 216 16.47 39.25 64.47
CA ALA A 216 16.03 39.00 65.88
C ALA A 216 15.85 40.32 66.69
N GLN A 217 15.01 40.44 67.72
CA GLN A 217 14.40 39.47 68.66
C GLN A 217 13.24 40.17 69.43
N ASN A 218 12.21 39.45 69.94
CA ASN A 218 11.71 39.57 71.34
C ASN A 218 10.42 38.78 71.66
N SER A 219 10.07 38.78 72.95
CA SER A 219 9.14 37.89 73.65
C SER A 219 7.72 38.45 73.81
N GLY A 220 6.77 37.56 74.08
CA GLY A 220 5.39 37.90 74.46
C GLY A 220 4.64 36.67 74.95
N ALA A 221 4.23 36.64 76.22
CA ALA A 221 3.59 35.49 76.83
C ALA A 221 2.14 35.78 77.25
N ARG A 222 1.20 34.88 76.94
CA ARG A 222 -0.05 34.69 77.72
C ARG A 222 -0.82 33.40 77.36
N ARG A 223 -0.90 32.50 78.35
CA ARG A 223 -1.97 31.50 78.66
C ARG A 223 -2.28 30.43 77.58
N ARG A 224 -2.11 29.12 77.85
CA ARG A 224 -2.84 28.20 78.77
C ARG A 224 -4.30 27.97 78.33
N ARG A 225 -4.89 26.76 78.45
CA ARG A 225 -4.55 25.58 79.30
C ARG A 225 -4.15 24.32 78.51
N GLY A 226 -3.62 23.32 79.23
CA GLY A 226 -3.53 21.92 78.81
C GLY A 226 -4.39 21.00 79.70
N SER A 227 -4.11 19.69 79.61
CA SER A 227 -4.63 18.53 80.35
C SER A 227 -4.57 18.67 81.91
N PRO A 228 -5.11 17.74 82.73
CA PRO A 228 -5.69 16.41 82.41
C PRO A 228 -7.07 16.10 83.09
N GLY A 229 -7.57 14.87 82.96
CA GLY A 229 -8.74 14.39 83.73
C GLY A 229 -9.28 13.02 83.29
N SER A 230 -9.39 12.09 84.25
CA SER A 230 -9.87 10.70 84.20
C SER A 230 -11.19 10.36 83.44
N GLY A 231 -11.20 9.22 82.75
CA GLY A 231 -12.17 8.14 83.04
C GLY A 231 -13.20 7.69 81.97
N VAL A 232 -13.24 6.36 81.72
CA VAL A 232 -14.45 5.47 81.70
C VAL A 232 -15.55 5.69 80.61
N PRO A 233 -16.14 4.67 79.94
CA PRO A 233 -15.74 3.26 79.70
C PRO A 233 -16.00 2.73 78.23
N LEU A 234 -15.92 1.39 78.06
CA LEU A 234 -16.65 0.44 77.15
C LEU A 234 -17.47 0.99 75.92
N ALA A 235 -17.59 0.29 74.76
CA ALA A 235 -17.82 -1.16 74.59
C ALA A 235 -17.64 -1.73 73.14
N LYS A 236 -17.32 -3.05 73.07
CA LYS A 236 -17.82 -4.12 72.16
C LYS A 236 -18.00 -3.82 70.63
N ARG A 237 -17.21 -4.42 69.70
CA ARG A 237 -17.28 -5.81 69.12
C ARG A 237 -18.57 -6.13 68.31
N PRO A 238 -18.60 -7.07 67.33
CA PRO A 238 -17.66 -8.21 67.12
C PRO A 238 -17.22 -8.59 65.66
N ARG A 239 -16.15 -9.42 65.56
CA ARG A 239 -15.89 -10.68 64.76
C ARG A 239 -16.39 -10.80 63.28
N ARG A 240 -15.83 -11.63 62.38
CA ARG A 240 -15.03 -12.90 62.34
C ARG A 240 -14.15 -12.83 61.05
N SER A 241 -12.89 -13.29 60.89
CA SER A 241 -12.17 -14.56 61.20
C SER A 241 -12.76 -15.81 60.49
N VAL A 242 -12.04 -16.81 59.99
CA VAL A 242 -10.62 -17.31 60.05
C VAL A 242 -10.17 -17.58 58.56
N ALA A 243 -8.98 -17.94 58.05
CA ALA A 243 -7.71 -18.59 58.45
C ALA A 243 -6.59 -18.19 57.42
N SER A 244 -5.30 -18.58 57.42
CA SER A 244 -4.35 -19.21 58.37
C SER A 244 -2.88 -19.07 57.86
N GLU A 245 -1.91 -19.54 58.65
CA GLU A 245 -0.43 -19.57 58.46
C GLU A 245 0.08 -21.04 58.21
N PRO A 246 1.39 -21.41 58.04
CA PRO A 246 2.64 -20.74 58.50
C PRO A 246 3.89 -20.75 57.58
N GLU A 247 5.04 -20.41 58.17
CA GLU A 247 6.28 -19.87 57.57
C GLU A 247 7.49 -20.85 57.36
N ARG A 248 8.68 -20.24 57.13
CA ARG A 248 10.09 -20.68 57.32
C ARG A 248 10.82 -21.23 56.08
N GLY A 249 12.04 -20.77 55.74
CA GLY A 249 12.84 -19.68 56.33
C GLY A 249 14.23 -19.47 55.66
N ALA A 250 15.07 -18.63 56.31
CA ALA A 250 16.53 -18.45 56.12
C ALA A 250 17.12 -17.70 54.87
N HIS A 251 17.44 -16.42 55.11
CA HIS A 251 18.57 -15.59 54.63
C HIS A 251 19.55 -16.07 53.53
N ARG A 252 19.83 -15.17 52.55
CA ARG A 252 21.01 -14.27 52.57
C ARG A 252 20.90 -13.13 51.53
N SER A 253 21.55 -12.00 51.81
CA SER A 253 21.63 -10.75 51.01
C SER A 253 23.10 -10.51 50.56
N PHE A 254 23.55 -9.50 49.80
CA PHE A 254 23.06 -8.18 49.33
C PHE A 254 23.44 -7.95 47.82
N PRO A 255 23.77 -6.73 47.31
CA PRO A 255 22.83 -5.71 46.85
C PRO A 255 22.98 -5.32 45.36
N ARG A 256 21.99 -4.61 44.79
CA ARG A 256 22.26 -3.65 43.68
C ARG A 256 21.28 -2.49 43.62
N ALA A 257 21.79 -1.30 43.30
CA ALA A 257 21.09 -0.03 43.45
C ALA A 257 20.06 0.30 42.34
N GLN A 258 19.11 1.17 42.71
CA GLN A 258 18.26 1.99 41.82
C GLN A 258 19.04 3.29 41.48
N GLN A 259 18.71 4.21 40.55
CA GLN A 259 17.53 4.56 39.73
C GLN A 259 18.05 5.06 38.33
N PRO A 260 17.46 6.06 37.63
CA PRO A 260 16.07 6.28 37.19
C PRO A 260 15.93 6.27 35.62
N PRO A 261 14.72 6.37 35.05
CA PRO A 261 14.51 6.41 33.59
C PRO A 261 14.58 7.83 32.98
N VAL A 262 15.11 7.97 31.76
CA VAL A 262 15.23 9.26 31.02
C VAL A 262 14.55 9.19 29.64
N SER A 263 13.99 10.32 29.18
CA SER A 263 13.11 10.49 28.01
C SER A 263 13.75 10.23 26.62
N GLU A 264 13.00 9.60 25.69
CA GLU A 264 13.28 9.62 24.24
C GLU A 264 12.37 10.63 23.50
N ALA A 265 12.98 11.59 22.78
CA ALA A 265 12.31 12.51 21.86
C ALA A 265 12.04 11.87 20.46
N PRO A 266 11.15 12.42 19.61
CA PRO A 266 10.50 11.67 18.54
C PRO A 266 11.27 11.61 17.22
N ALA A 267 11.10 10.51 16.46
CA ALA A 267 11.56 10.45 15.07
C ALA A 267 10.71 9.56 14.14
N VAL A 268 10.05 10.24 13.18
CA VAL A 268 9.76 9.87 11.77
C VAL A 268 8.91 8.62 11.45
N THR A 269 8.11 8.77 10.39
CA THR A 269 6.97 7.95 9.93
C THR A 269 7.26 6.50 9.50
N PRO A 270 6.29 5.57 9.69
CA PRO A 270 6.35 4.22 9.14
C PRO A 270 5.70 4.07 7.75
N ALA A 271 6.40 3.45 6.80
CA ALA A 271 5.77 2.95 5.56
C ALA A 271 4.80 1.78 5.84
N ALA A 272 3.71 1.69 5.07
CA ALA A 272 2.65 0.69 5.19
C ALA A 272 2.95 -0.60 4.40
N ALA A 273 2.25 -1.69 4.74
CA ALA A 273 2.21 -2.94 3.98
C ALA A 273 0.88 -3.07 3.22
N ALA A 274 0.90 -3.78 2.08
CA ALA A 274 -0.26 -3.90 1.20
C ALA A 274 -1.09 -5.16 1.49
N SER A 275 -2.41 -4.98 1.48
CA SER A 275 -3.41 -5.97 1.06
C SER A 275 -4.15 -5.38 -0.15
N PRO A 276 -4.72 -6.19 -1.06
CA PRO A 276 -5.40 -5.67 -2.24
C PRO A 276 -6.75 -5.03 -1.87
N ALA A 277 -6.76 -3.71 -1.66
CA ALA A 277 -7.96 -2.90 -1.53
C ALA A 277 -7.77 -1.59 -2.30
N ALA A 278 -8.65 -1.30 -3.25
CA ALA A 278 -8.47 -0.20 -4.19
C ALA A 278 -8.77 1.18 -3.55
N SER A 279 -7.72 1.93 -3.18
CA SER A 279 -7.85 3.31 -2.70
C SER A 279 -6.71 4.21 -3.24
N TRP A 280 -6.90 4.76 -4.43
CA TRP A 280 -5.93 5.67 -5.07
C TRP A 280 -6.26 7.14 -4.76
N GLU A 281 -5.40 7.79 -3.97
CA GLU A 281 -5.53 9.21 -3.52
C GLU A 281 -5.11 10.24 -4.59
N GLY A 282 -5.69 11.44 -4.53
CA GLY A 282 -5.24 12.60 -5.31
C GLY A 282 -5.67 13.93 -4.68
N GLY A 283 -4.78 14.92 -4.67
CA GLY A 283 -5.05 16.28 -4.18
C GLY A 283 -5.52 17.26 -5.26
N PRO A 284 -6.07 18.43 -4.87
CA PRO A 284 -6.64 19.45 -5.77
C PRO A 284 -5.61 20.49 -6.29
N PRO A 285 -5.85 21.14 -7.44
CA PRO A 285 -5.04 22.25 -7.97
C PRO A 285 -5.67 23.65 -7.83
N GLY A 286 -4.84 24.70 -7.93
CA GLY A 286 -5.24 26.11 -8.09
C GLY A 286 -5.21 26.62 -9.55
N THR A 287 -5.49 27.91 -9.78
CA THR A 287 -5.85 28.49 -11.10
C THR A 287 -5.35 29.92 -11.34
N ARG A 288 -4.90 30.23 -12.57
CA ARG A 288 -4.97 31.51 -13.35
C ARG A 288 -4.24 31.32 -14.73
N PRO A 289 -4.20 32.26 -15.72
CA PRO A 289 -5.09 32.22 -16.90
C PRO A 289 -4.40 31.82 -18.26
N ILE A 290 -4.91 32.28 -19.41
CA ILE A 290 -4.87 31.58 -20.73
C ILE A 290 -4.33 32.49 -21.88
N THR A 291 -3.88 31.86 -22.98
CA THR A 291 -3.73 32.31 -24.41
C THR A 291 -2.28 32.28 -24.96
N PRO A 292 -2.04 32.17 -26.30
CA PRO A 292 -2.49 31.04 -27.12
C PRO A 292 -1.42 30.44 -28.10
N ALA A 293 -1.79 29.33 -28.76
CA ALA A 293 -1.23 28.78 -30.03
C ALA A 293 0.15 28.06 -30.05
N TRP A 294 0.43 27.46 -31.23
CA TRP A 294 1.65 26.78 -31.72
C TRP A 294 1.92 25.29 -31.36
N HIS A 295 2.63 24.60 -32.27
CA HIS A 295 2.58 23.14 -32.48
C HIS A 295 3.63 22.33 -31.66
N PRO A 296 3.37 21.03 -31.37
CA PRO A 296 4.15 20.27 -30.39
C PRO A 296 5.40 19.56 -30.95
N SER A 297 6.56 20.20 -30.86
CA SER A 297 7.88 19.53 -30.97
C SER A 297 8.36 18.93 -29.62
N PRO A 298 9.21 17.88 -29.61
CA PRO A 298 9.59 17.16 -28.39
C PRO A 298 10.64 17.88 -27.52
N GLY A 299 10.19 18.85 -26.71
CA GLY A 299 11.01 19.66 -25.80
C GLY A 299 11.46 18.97 -24.47
N PRO A 300 12.34 19.65 -23.69
CA PRO A 300 13.12 19.02 -22.61
C PRO A 300 12.40 18.84 -21.26
N GLN A 301 12.94 17.96 -20.41
CA GLN A 301 12.42 17.68 -19.06
C GLN A 301 12.97 18.69 -18.03
N GLY A 302 12.09 19.38 -17.31
CA GLY A 302 12.49 20.37 -16.29
C GLY A 302 11.53 20.48 -15.10
N VAL A 303 11.83 19.75 -14.02
CA VAL A 303 11.42 20.09 -12.63
C VAL A 303 12.57 19.67 -11.70
N PRO A 304 13.04 20.53 -10.77
CA PRO A 304 14.08 20.15 -9.82
C PRO A 304 13.57 19.09 -8.82
N HIS A 305 14.11 17.88 -8.90
CA HIS A 305 13.93 16.88 -7.85
C HIS A 305 14.98 17.07 -6.75
N ASP A 306 14.51 17.30 -5.52
CA ASP A 306 15.20 16.86 -4.29
C ASP A 306 15.76 15.45 -4.54
N PRO A 307 17.10 15.21 -4.43
CA PRO A 307 17.81 14.15 -5.16
C PRO A 307 17.18 12.78 -4.98
N ALA A 308 16.35 12.41 -5.96
CA ALA A 308 15.41 11.32 -5.82
C ALA A 308 16.16 9.99 -5.63
N HIS A 309 16.07 9.46 -4.41
CA HIS A 309 16.70 8.22 -3.96
C HIS A 309 16.71 7.12 -5.03
N PRO A 310 17.77 6.30 -5.13
CA PRO A 310 17.77 5.18 -6.09
C PRO A 310 16.66 4.17 -5.76
N GLU A 311 15.64 4.11 -6.62
CA GLU A 311 14.50 3.21 -6.52
C GLU A 311 14.41 2.32 -7.75
N THR A 312 14.16 1.02 -7.57
CA THR A 312 14.09 0.06 -8.71
C THR A 312 12.97 0.44 -9.69
N LYS A 313 11.90 1.08 -9.19
CA LYS A 313 10.80 1.67 -9.98
C LYS A 313 11.28 2.58 -11.12
N ARG A 314 12.45 3.24 -11.02
CA ARG A 314 12.97 4.16 -12.06
C ARG A 314 13.35 3.45 -13.37
N PHE A 315 13.65 2.15 -13.35
CA PHE A 315 14.06 1.38 -14.53
C PHE A 315 13.08 0.27 -14.97
N LEU A 316 11.98 0.03 -14.23
CA LEU A 316 10.99 -0.97 -14.62
C LEU A 316 10.23 -0.57 -15.90
N TYR A 317 9.85 -1.59 -16.70
CA TYR A 317 8.94 -1.51 -17.86
C TYR A 317 9.34 -0.48 -18.94
N CYS A 318 10.64 -0.19 -19.05
CA CYS A 318 11.13 0.89 -19.92
C CYS A 318 11.15 0.46 -21.40
N SER A 319 10.34 1.14 -22.20
CA SER A 319 10.10 0.85 -23.63
C SER A 319 11.18 1.40 -24.57
N GLY A 320 11.30 0.72 -25.72
CA GLY A 320 12.24 1.01 -26.80
C GLY A 320 13.05 -0.23 -27.17
N GLY A 321 13.00 -0.67 -28.43
CA GLY A 321 13.69 -1.88 -28.91
C GLY A 321 15.17 -1.71 -29.21
N ARG A 322 15.67 -0.47 -29.34
CA ARG A 322 17.07 -0.19 -29.69
C ARG A 322 17.97 -0.24 -28.46
N GLU A 323 18.97 -1.12 -28.47
CA GLU A 323 20.03 -1.23 -27.46
C GLU A 323 21.07 -0.10 -27.63
N ARG A 324 20.70 1.11 -27.19
CA ARG A 324 21.58 2.29 -27.12
C ARG A 324 21.08 3.31 -26.10
N LEU A 325 22.00 4.11 -25.55
CA LEU A 325 21.64 5.31 -24.79
C LEU A 325 20.89 6.32 -25.67
N ARG A 326 20.08 7.18 -25.05
CA ARG A 326 19.27 8.20 -25.74
C ARG A 326 20.12 9.45 -26.03
N PRO A 327 19.99 10.10 -27.20
CA PRO A 327 20.67 11.40 -27.44
C PRO A 327 20.30 12.46 -26.39
N SER A 328 19.06 12.43 -25.89
CA SER A 328 18.58 13.29 -24.80
C SER A 328 19.08 12.90 -23.39
N PHE A 329 20.05 11.99 -23.26
CA PHE A 329 20.66 11.65 -21.98
C PHE A 329 21.76 12.66 -21.64
N LEU A 330 21.87 13.04 -20.36
CA LEU A 330 22.71 14.16 -19.92
C LEU A 330 24.18 14.06 -20.39
N LEU A 331 24.79 12.87 -20.39
CA LEU A 331 26.16 12.71 -20.86
C LEU A 331 26.27 12.69 -22.39
N SER A 332 25.23 12.24 -23.08
CA SER A 332 25.18 12.17 -24.56
C SER A 332 24.78 13.50 -25.22
N ALA A 333 24.23 14.43 -24.44
CA ALA A 333 23.85 15.79 -24.86
C ALA A 333 24.89 16.86 -24.50
N LEU A 334 26.05 16.47 -23.93
CA LEU A 334 27.11 17.40 -23.51
C LEU A 334 28.44 17.04 -24.20
N PRO A 335 29.11 17.98 -24.88
CA PRO A 335 30.39 17.72 -25.53
C PRO A 335 31.52 17.53 -24.49
N PRO A 336 32.60 16.80 -24.81
CA PRO A 336 33.72 16.51 -23.91
C PRO A 336 34.69 17.71 -23.76
N THR A 337 34.15 18.91 -23.51
CA THR A 337 34.90 20.16 -23.32
C THR A 337 34.69 20.72 -21.91
N LEU A 338 35.54 21.66 -21.47
CA LEU A 338 35.35 22.38 -20.20
C LEU A 338 33.99 23.09 -20.08
N SER A 339 33.35 23.42 -21.21
CA SER A 339 31.99 23.99 -21.26
C SER A 339 30.90 22.93 -21.01
N GLY A 340 31.04 21.74 -21.59
CA GLY A 340 30.19 20.58 -21.27
C GLY A 340 30.35 20.14 -19.82
N ALA A 341 31.59 20.02 -19.34
CA ALA A 341 31.91 19.67 -17.96
C ALA A 341 31.36 20.69 -16.96
N ARG A 342 31.43 22.00 -17.27
CA ARG A 342 30.78 23.06 -16.50
C ARG A 342 29.27 22.81 -16.35
N LYS A 343 28.56 22.58 -17.47
CA LYS A 343 27.10 22.31 -17.46
C LYS A 343 26.77 21.05 -16.65
N LEU A 344 27.62 20.02 -16.72
CA LEU A 344 27.45 18.79 -15.96
C LEU A 344 27.59 19.03 -14.44
N VAL A 345 28.62 19.75 -14.02
CA VAL A 345 28.85 20.16 -12.61
C VAL A 345 27.68 21.02 -12.10
N GLU A 346 27.23 22.02 -12.87
CA GLU A 346 26.05 22.83 -12.54
C GLU A 346 24.80 21.95 -12.36
N THR A 347 24.55 21.00 -13.27
CA THR A 347 23.40 20.09 -13.24
C THR A 347 23.42 19.14 -12.04
N ILE A 348 24.59 18.59 -11.66
CA ILE A 348 24.71 17.61 -10.57
C ILE A 348 24.63 18.28 -9.19
N PHE A 349 25.29 19.42 -9.00
CA PHE A 349 25.51 19.98 -7.66
C PHE A 349 24.66 21.21 -7.31
N LEU A 350 24.29 22.02 -8.31
CA LEU A 350 23.63 23.32 -8.11
C LEU A 350 22.16 23.31 -8.58
N GLY A 351 21.85 22.49 -9.59
CA GLY A 351 20.50 22.33 -10.14
C GLY A 351 20.10 23.44 -11.12
N SER A 352 19.14 23.10 -12.00
CA SER A 352 18.54 24.07 -12.92
C SER A 352 17.56 24.97 -12.15
N ALA A 353 17.90 26.24 -11.96
CA ALA A 353 16.95 27.22 -11.46
C ALA A 353 15.81 27.43 -12.48
N PRO A 354 14.55 27.60 -12.07
CA PRO A 354 13.45 27.86 -12.99
C PRO A 354 13.68 29.20 -13.70
N GLN A 355 13.72 29.17 -15.03
CA GLN A 355 13.86 30.36 -15.86
C GLN A 355 12.49 31.06 -16.01
N LYS A 356 12.48 32.39 -15.90
CA LYS A 356 11.45 33.20 -16.56
C LYS A 356 11.81 33.30 -18.05
N PRO A 357 10.86 33.23 -19.00
CA PRO A 357 11.10 33.57 -20.39
C PRO A 357 11.67 35.00 -20.52
N GLY A 358 12.49 35.25 -21.55
CA GLY A 358 13.02 36.59 -21.89
C GLY A 358 14.24 37.10 -21.09
N ALA A 359 14.68 36.42 -20.02
CA ALA A 359 15.81 36.91 -19.22
C ALA A 359 17.18 36.65 -19.89
N ALA A 360 17.91 37.73 -20.21
CA ALA A 360 19.24 37.68 -20.81
C ALA A 360 20.28 36.94 -19.92
N ARG A 361 21.23 36.27 -20.58
CA ARG A 361 22.03 35.17 -20.00
C ARG A 361 23.24 35.63 -19.14
N ARG A 362 23.02 36.38 -18.05
CA ARG A 362 24.09 36.68 -17.08
C ARG A 362 24.76 35.39 -16.58
N MET A 363 26.01 35.16 -16.98
CA MET A 363 26.79 33.97 -16.62
C MET A 363 27.17 34.01 -15.13
N ARG A 364 26.37 33.36 -14.27
CA ARG A 364 26.77 33.10 -12.87
C ARG A 364 28.18 32.51 -12.83
N ARG A 365 29.11 33.16 -12.12
CA ARG A 365 30.43 32.58 -11.83
C ARG A 365 30.25 31.34 -10.95
N LEU A 366 30.90 30.23 -11.30
CA LEU A 366 30.91 29.03 -10.45
C LEU A 366 31.78 29.29 -9.21
N PRO A 367 31.36 28.92 -7.99
CA PRO A 367 32.22 28.98 -6.81
C PRO A 367 33.50 28.16 -7.04
N ALA A 368 34.66 28.67 -6.57
CA ALA A 368 35.99 28.16 -6.91
C ALA A 368 36.20 26.66 -6.66
N ARG A 369 35.48 26.05 -5.70
CA ARG A 369 35.46 24.59 -5.50
C ARG A 369 34.91 23.85 -6.72
N TYR A 370 33.73 24.24 -7.22
CA TYR A 370 33.09 23.62 -8.38
C TYR A 370 33.81 23.96 -9.70
N TRP A 371 34.43 25.14 -9.80
CA TRP A 371 35.23 25.53 -10.96
C TRP A 371 36.45 24.60 -11.18
N ARG A 372 37.10 24.16 -10.09
CA ARG A 372 38.22 23.22 -10.08
C ARG A 372 37.83 21.77 -10.40
N MET A 373 36.55 21.41 -10.32
CA MET A 373 36.09 20.05 -10.66
C MET A 373 36.07 19.78 -12.18
N ARG A 374 36.03 20.83 -13.02
CA ARG A 374 35.75 20.72 -14.46
C ARG A 374 36.66 19.73 -15.22
N PRO A 375 37.99 19.63 -15.00
CA PRO A 375 38.83 18.67 -15.74
C PRO A 375 38.38 17.21 -15.55
N LEU A 376 38.11 16.78 -14.32
CA LEU A 376 37.63 15.42 -14.03
C LEU A 376 36.24 15.13 -14.63
N PHE A 377 35.37 16.15 -14.71
CA PHE A 377 34.07 16.01 -15.39
C PHE A 377 34.17 16.11 -16.91
N GLN A 378 35.24 16.69 -17.47
CA GLN A 378 35.55 16.64 -18.90
C GLN A 378 36.09 15.27 -19.28
N GLU A 379 37.02 14.72 -18.49
CA GLU A 379 37.54 13.35 -18.66
C GLU A 379 36.39 12.32 -18.63
N LEU A 380 35.47 12.44 -17.67
CA LEU A 380 34.26 11.62 -17.59
C LEU A 380 33.39 11.71 -18.86
N LEU A 381 33.26 12.90 -19.48
CA LEU A 381 32.53 13.08 -20.75
C LEU A 381 33.29 12.48 -21.94
N GLY A 382 34.61 12.61 -22.01
CA GLY A 382 35.44 11.96 -23.02
C GLY A 382 35.40 10.42 -22.91
N ASN A 383 35.43 9.91 -21.68
CA ASN A 383 35.29 8.49 -21.38
C ASN A 383 33.88 7.97 -21.70
N HIS A 384 32.83 8.78 -21.50
CA HIS A 384 31.49 8.45 -21.99
C HIS A 384 31.44 8.34 -23.52
N ALA A 385 31.97 9.33 -24.23
CA ALA A 385 31.95 9.37 -25.70
C ALA A 385 32.69 8.19 -26.34
N ARG A 386 33.81 7.77 -25.74
CA ARG A 386 34.62 6.61 -26.18
C ARG A 386 34.11 5.25 -25.69
N CYS A 387 33.05 5.18 -24.88
CA CYS A 387 32.67 3.93 -24.20
C CYS A 387 32.00 2.91 -25.16
N PRO A 388 32.57 1.71 -25.34
CA PRO A 388 32.08 0.71 -26.28
C PRO A 388 30.90 -0.09 -25.70
N TYR A 389 29.83 0.60 -25.27
CA TYR A 389 28.67 0.04 -24.57
C TYR A 389 28.08 -1.22 -25.23
N ARG A 390 28.07 -1.30 -26.57
CA ARG A 390 27.57 -2.47 -27.32
C ARG A 390 28.50 -3.68 -27.22
N ALA A 391 29.81 -3.48 -27.23
CA ALA A 391 30.78 -4.56 -27.01
C ALA A 391 30.67 -5.07 -25.57
N LEU A 392 30.69 -4.17 -24.58
CA LEU A 392 30.51 -4.52 -23.17
C LEU A 392 29.20 -5.28 -22.90
N LEU A 393 28.11 -4.95 -23.61
CA LEU A 393 26.84 -5.68 -23.52
C LEU A 393 26.93 -7.08 -24.15
N ARG A 394 27.61 -7.24 -25.30
CA ARG A 394 27.85 -8.54 -25.94
C ARG A 394 28.70 -9.44 -25.02
N THR A 395 29.82 -8.93 -24.49
CA THR A 395 30.75 -9.68 -23.63
C THR A 395 30.11 -10.10 -22.31
N HIS A 396 29.38 -9.21 -21.63
CA HIS A 396 28.86 -9.49 -20.28
C HIS A 396 27.40 -9.98 -20.24
N CYS A 397 26.63 -9.79 -21.31
CA CYS A 397 25.24 -10.24 -21.45
C CYS A 397 25.01 -10.82 -22.87
N PRO A 398 25.74 -11.87 -23.27
CA PRO A 398 25.58 -12.48 -24.59
C PRO A 398 24.16 -13.00 -24.81
N LEU A 399 23.72 -12.99 -26.06
CA LEU A 399 22.57 -13.80 -26.48
C LEU A 399 23.09 -15.22 -26.70
N ARG A 400 22.34 -16.24 -26.26
CA ARG A 400 22.61 -17.61 -26.66
C ARG A 400 22.22 -17.75 -28.12
N ALA A 401 23.04 -18.44 -28.92
CA ALA A 401 22.58 -18.93 -30.23
C ALA A 401 21.31 -19.76 -30.00
N MET A 402 20.33 -19.64 -30.89
CA MET A 402 19.31 -20.66 -31.01
C MET A 402 19.98 -21.82 -31.72
N ALA A 403 19.96 -23.02 -31.13
CA ALA A 403 20.41 -24.20 -31.84
C ALA A 403 19.46 -24.42 -33.03
N ALA A 404 19.94 -24.12 -34.24
CA ALA A 404 19.42 -24.78 -35.41
C ALA A 404 19.65 -26.29 -35.22
N LYS A 405 18.71 -27.12 -35.65
CA LYS A 405 19.01 -28.54 -35.82
C LYS A 405 19.92 -28.65 -37.04
N GLU A 406 21.21 -28.78 -36.81
CA GLU A 406 22.12 -29.29 -37.83
C GLU A 406 21.73 -30.75 -38.12
N GLY A 407 21.63 -31.09 -39.40
CA GLY A 407 21.11 -32.37 -39.86
C GLY A 407 21.29 -32.51 -41.37
N SER A 408 22.14 -33.46 -41.75
CA SER A 408 22.72 -33.63 -43.09
C SER A 408 23.64 -32.49 -43.55
N GLY A 409 24.61 -32.85 -44.40
CA GLY A 409 25.62 -31.96 -44.97
C GLY A 409 26.24 -32.62 -46.21
N ASN A 410 27.07 -31.85 -46.94
CA ASN A 410 27.65 -32.18 -48.26
C ASN A 410 26.58 -32.37 -49.37
N GLN A 411 26.73 -31.87 -50.59
CA GLN A 411 27.93 -31.44 -51.31
C GLN A 411 27.73 -30.04 -51.97
N ALA A 412 28.74 -29.56 -52.70
CA ALA A 412 28.65 -28.36 -53.52
C ALA A 412 28.52 -28.69 -55.00
N HIS A 413 27.66 -27.99 -55.73
CA HIS A 413 27.78 -27.80 -57.19
C HIS A 413 27.15 -26.46 -57.61
N ARG A 414 27.68 -25.86 -58.69
CA ARG A 414 27.04 -24.73 -59.38
C ARG A 414 25.95 -25.25 -60.31
N GLY A 415 24.83 -24.55 -60.39
CA GLY A 415 23.80 -24.75 -61.41
C GLY A 415 22.81 -23.60 -61.41
N VAL A 416 22.47 -23.08 -62.59
CA VAL A 416 21.36 -22.12 -62.77
C VAL A 416 20.15 -22.92 -63.24
N GLY A 417 19.00 -22.72 -62.59
CA GLY A 417 17.77 -23.46 -62.88
C GLY A 417 16.54 -22.69 -62.42
N ILE A 418 15.42 -22.87 -63.12
CA ILE A 418 14.20 -22.07 -62.98
C ILE A 418 13.16 -22.84 -62.14
N CYS A 419 12.28 -22.11 -61.43
CA CYS A 419 11.20 -22.66 -60.62
C CYS A 419 10.17 -23.43 -61.51
N PRO A 420 9.43 -24.42 -60.98
CA PRO A 420 8.23 -24.05 -60.22
C PRO A 420 7.84 -24.93 -59.01
N LEU A 421 7.23 -24.27 -58.04
CA LEU A 421 6.02 -24.69 -57.30
C LEU A 421 5.88 -26.16 -56.81
N GLU A 422 6.41 -26.44 -55.62
CA GLU A 422 5.69 -27.28 -54.63
C GLU A 422 5.68 -26.60 -53.25
N ARG A 423 4.63 -26.86 -52.46
CA ARG A 423 4.47 -26.35 -51.09
C ARG A 423 4.48 -27.52 -50.09
N PRO A 424 5.54 -27.70 -49.30
CA PRO A 424 5.49 -28.59 -48.14
C PRO A 424 4.38 -28.14 -47.18
N VAL A 425 3.58 -29.09 -46.67
CA VAL A 425 2.44 -28.81 -45.78
C VAL A 425 2.92 -28.10 -44.51
N ALA A 426 2.51 -26.84 -44.34
CA ALA A 426 2.97 -26.02 -43.22
C ALA A 426 2.34 -26.45 -41.90
N ALA A 427 3.17 -26.93 -40.96
CA ALA A 427 2.75 -27.16 -39.59
C ALA A 427 2.16 -25.87 -38.96
N PRO A 428 1.11 -25.97 -38.12
CA PRO A 428 0.33 -24.80 -37.68
C PRO A 428 1.19 -23.77 -36.95
N GLN A 429 1.23 -22.56 -37.52
CA GLN A 429 2.17 -21.49 -37.19
C GLN A 429 2.17 -21.09 -35.69
N GLU A 430 1.05 -21.29 -35.00
CA GLU A 430 0.91 -21.05 -33.56
C GLU A 430 1.78 -21.98 -32.69
N GLN A 431 1.99 -23.25 -33.07
CA GLN A 431 2.83 -24.19 -32.32
C GLN A 431 4.31 -23.80 -32.38
N THR A 432 4.77 -23.34 -33.55
CA THR A 432 6.12 -22.76 -33.73
C THR A 432 6.30 -21.47 -32.92
N ASP A 433 5.32 -20.57 -32.91
CA ASP A 433 5.39 -19.31 -32.16
C ASP A 433 5.36 -19.55 -30.64
N SER A 434 4.58 -20.52 -30.17
CA SER A 434 4.54 -20.95 -28.76
C SER A 434 5.88 -21.52 -28.28
N THR A 435 6.46 -22.44 -29.06
CA THR A 435 7.77 -23.05 -28.76
C THR A 435 8.88 -21.99 -28.72
N ARG A 436 8.89 -21.09 -29.71
CA ARG A 436 9.83 -19.96 -29.79
C ARG A 436 9.66 -18.98 -28.62
N LEU A 437 8.43 -18.71 -28.19
CA LEU A 437 8.15 -17.87 -27.04
C LEU A 437 8.73 -18.46 -25.74
N VAL A 438 8.56 -19.77 -25.50
CA VAL A 438 9.13 -20.45 -24.33
C VAL A 438 10.65 -20.39 -24.32
N GLN A 439 11.30 -20.53 -25.49
CA GLN A 439 12.75 -20.35 -25.62
C GLN A 439 13.17 -18.91 -25.30
N LEU A 440 12.51 -17.90 -25.88
CA LEU A 440 12.81 -16.48 -25.63
C LEU A 440 12.58 -16.06 -24.17
N LEU A 441 11.58 -16.63 -23.48
CA LEU A 441 11.36 -16.41 -22.05
C LEU A 441 12.55 -16.88 -21.18
N ARG A 442 13.29 -17.90 -21.62
CA ARG A 442 14.51 -18.39 -20.95
C ARG A 442 15.73 -17.50 -21.24
N GLN A 443 15.69 -16.61 -22.24
CA GLN A 443 16.80 -15.72 -22.63
C GLN A 443 16.87 -14.41 -21.82
N HIS A 444 16.76 -14.49 -20.49
CA HIS A 444 16.97 -13.34 -19.60
C HIS A 444 18.42 -13.30 -19.05
N SER A 445 19.00 -12.12 -18.92
CA SER A 445 20.32 -11.95 -18.29
C SER A 445 20.22 -12.14 -16.77
N SER A 446 21.22 -12.79 -16.17
CA SER A 446 21.30 -12.95 -14.71
C SER A 446 21.68 -11.62 -14.02
N PRO A 447 21.33 -11.41 -12.74
CA PRO A 447 21.80 -10.25 -12.00
C PRO A 447 23.34 -10.14 -11.95
N TRP A 448 24.07 -11.25 -12.04
CA TRP A 448 25.54 -11.21 -12.09
C TRP A 448 26.05 -10.70 -13.45
N GLN A 449 25.46 -11.14 -14.56
CA GLN A 449 25.76 -10.65 -15.91
C GLN A 449 25.49 -9.14 -16.03
N VAL A 450 24.33 -8.69 -15.53
CA VAL A 450 23.98 -7.26 -15.47
C VAL A 450 24.93 -6.48 -14.56
N TYR A 451 25.38 -7.05 -13.44
CA TYR A 451 26.42 -6.45 -12.61
C TYR A 451 27.76 -6.33 -13.34
N ALA A 452 28.19 -7.35 -14.08
CA ALA A 452 29.44 -7.32 -14.85
C ALA A 452 29.40 -6.22 -15.93
N PHE A 453 28.31 -6.13 -16.69
CA PHE A 453 28.06 -5.05 -17.65
C PHE A 453 28.12 -3.66 -16.99
N LEU A 454 27.37 -3.45 -15.90
CA LEU A 454 27.35 -2.17 -15.18
C LEU A 454 28.72 -1.83 -14.55
N ARG A 455 29.45 -2.83 -14.05
CA ARG A 455 30.81 -2.67 -13.51
C ARG A 455 31.76 -2.18 -14.61
N ALA A 456 31.78 -2.83 -15.77
CA ALA A 456 32.62 -2.41 -16.89
C ALA A 456 32.28 -0.97 -17.33
N CYS A 457 30.99 -0.66 -17.49
CA CYS A 457 30.50 0.68 -17.84
C CYS A 457 30.81 1.76 -16.78
N LEU A 458 31.07 1.39 -15.52
CA LEU A 458 31.44 2.30 -14.44
C LEU A 458 32.95 2.45 -14.29
N CYS A 459 33.71 1.37 -14.47
CA CYS A 459 35.17 1.40 -14.52
C CYS A 459 35.68 2.17 -15.73
N TRP A 460 34.98 2.09 -16.88
CA TRP A 460 35.29 2.88 -18.06
C TRP A 460 34.88 4.36 -17.91
N LEU A 461 33.67 4.63 -17.41
CA LEU A 461 33.17 6.01 -17.35
C LEU A 461 33.94 6.89 -16.35
N VAL A 462 34.13 6.43 -15.12
CA VAL A 462 34.38 7.33 -13.98
C VAL A 462 35.88 7.38 -13.64
N PRO A 463 36.55 8.53 -13.84
CA PRO A 463 37.96 8.73 -13.51
C PRO A 463 38.35 8.27 -12.11
N THR A 464 39.58 7.77 -11.98
CA THR A 464 40.16 7.36 -10.69
C THR A 464 40.09 8.48 -9.65
N GLY A 465 40.39 9.72 -10.05
CA GLY A 465 40.31 10.91 -9.21
C GLY A 465 38.92 11.19 -8.62
N LEU A 466 37.82 10.92 -9.35
CA LEU A 466 36.47 11.12 -8.81
C LEU A 466 36.11 10.11 -7.71
N TRP A 467 36.70 8.91 -7.72
CA TRP A 467 36.57 7.95 -6.62
C TRP A 467 37.42 8.32 -5.39
N GLY A 468 38.52 9.03 -5.59
CA GLY A 468 39.55 9.27 -4.56
C GLY A 468 40.39 8.03 -4.24
N SER A 469 39.76 6.86 -4.06
CA SER A 469 40.46 5.60 -3.85
C SER A 469 39.74 4.36 -4.37
N ARG A 470 40.51 3.28 -4.58
CA ARG A 470 40.02 1.94 -4.92
C ARG A 470 38.99 1.41 -3.90
N HIS A 471 39.05 1.86 -2.63
CA HIS A 471 38.06 1.52 -1.60
C HIS A 471 36.68 2.11 -1.90
N ASN A 472 36.60 3.40 -2.24
CA ASN A 472 35.34 4.07 -2.59
C ASN A 472 34.70 3.47 -3.85
N GLN A 473 35.52 3.17 -4.88
CA GLN A 473 35.07 2.48 -6.09
C GLN A 473 34.47 1.09 -5.75
N ARG A 474 35.18 0.26 -4.98
CA ARG A 474 34.70 -1.05 -4.51
C ARG A 474 33.42 -0.94 -3.67
N ARG A 475 33.29 0.11 -2.84
CA ARG A 475 32.07 0.41 -2.05
C ARG A 475 30.87 0.73 -2.95
N PHE A 476 31.04 1.59 -3.95
CA PHE A 476 29.96 1.92 -4.87
C PHE A 476 29.54 0.71 -5.70
N LEU A 477 30.48 -0.07 -6.24
CA LEU A 477 30.19 -1.30 -6.98
C LEU A 477 29.44 -2.34 -6.13
N ARG A 478 29.77 -2.49 -4.84
CA ARG A 478 28.98 -3.32 -3.90
C ARG A 478 27.54 -2.83 -3.76
N ASN A 479 27.32 -1.52 -3.75
CA ASN A 479 25.99 -0.92 -3.74
C ASN A 479 25.25 -1.10 -5.09
N VAL A 480 25.94 -1.11 -6.23
CA VAL A 480 25.35 -1.47 -7.55
C VAL A 480 24.88 -2.93 -7.55
N LYS A 481 25.73 -3.87 -7.10
CA LYS A 481 25.37 -5.30 -6.96
C LYS A 481 24.19 -5.48 -6.01
N LYS A 482 24.11 -4.70 -4.92
CA LYS A 482 22.93 -4.68 -4.04
C LYS A 482 21.69 -4.19 -4.78
N PHE A 483 21.78 -3.04 -5.45
CA PHE A 483 20.64 -2.32 -6.07
C PHE A 483 19.88 -3.16 -7.10
N ILE A 484 20.58 -3.83 -8.01
CA ILE A 484 19.96 -4.72 -9.02
C ILE A 484 19.40 -6.02 -8.40
N SER A 485 19.88 -6.39 -7.21
CA SER A 485 19.41 -7.56 -6.44
C SER A 485 18.26 -7.20 -5.48
N LEU A 486 17.74 -5.98 -5.53
CA LEU A 486 16.53 -5.58 -4.80
C LEU A 486 15.28 -5.90 -5.61
N GLY A 487 14.20 -6.25 -4.92
CA GLY A 487 12.91 -6.54 -5.56
C GLY A 487 12.18 -5.32 -6.14
N LYS A 488 11.03 -5.60 -6.74
CA LYS A 488 10.08 -4.60 -7.27
C LYS A 488 9.77 -3.49 -6.25
N HIS A 489 9.90 -2.23 -6.68
CA HIS A 489 9.65 -1.00 -5.91
C HIS A 489 10.51 -0.83 -4.63
N ALA A 490 11.62 -1.57 -4.50
CA ALA A 490 12.58 -1.35 -3.42
C ALA A 490 13.37 -0.04 -3.61
N LYS A 491 13.91 0.47 -2.50
CA LYS A 491 14.70 1.71 -2.43
C LYS A 491 16.04 1.44 -1.76
N LEU A 492 17.11 2.04 -2.28
CA LEU A 492 18.41 2.18 -1.59
C LEU A 492 18.44 3.55 -0.92
N SER A 493 18.69 3.63 0.39
CA SER A 493 18.74 4.92 1.09
C SER A 493 20.06 5.66 0.83
N LEU A 494 20.05 7.00 0.97
CA LEU A 494 21.25 7.81 0.85
C LEU A 494 22.35 7.39 1.84
N GLN A 495 21.95 7.07 3.07
CA GLN A 495 22.85 6.59 4.13
C GLN A 495 23.55 5.29 3.75
N GLU A 496 22.88 4.35 3.07
CA GLU A 496 23.52 3.13 2.57
C GLU A 496 24.47 3.39 1.41
N LEU A 497 24.15 4.38 0.56
CA LEU A 497 24.96 4.75 -0.60
C LEU A 497 26.29 5.39 -0.20
N THR A 498 26.30 6.20 0.87
CA THR A 498 27.49 6.85 1.45
C THR A 498 28.19 6.03 2.54
N TRP A 499 27.61 4.92 3.01
CA TRP A 499 28.12 4.17 4.16
C TRP A 499 29.57 3.68 4.00
N LYS A 500 30.46 4.16 4.87
CA LYS A 500 31.90 3.91 4.86
C LYS A 500 32.60 4.33 3.57
N MET A 501 32.10 5.35 2.86
CA MET A 501 32.91 6.10 1.89
C MET A 501 33.95 6.92 2.65
N LYS A 502 35.19 6.91 2.18
CA LYS A 502 36.26 7.77 2.71
C LYS A 502 36.22 9.11 1.98
N VAL A 503 35.74 10.15 2.65
CA VAL A 503 35.56 11.50 2.07
C VAL A 503 36.90 12.23 1.91
N ARG A 504 37.89 11.95 2.78
CA ARG A 504 39.23 12.55 2.73
C ARG A 504 40.02 12.16 1.48
N ASP A 505 39.84 10.94 0.98
CA ASP A 505 40.47 10.43 -0.25
C ASP A 505 40.09 11.23 -1.50
N CYS A 506 38.91 11.89 -1.49
CA CYS A 506 38.36 12.62 -2.64
C CYS A 506 38.89 14.06 -2.68
N THR A 507 40.15 14.24 -3.10
CA THR A 507 40.84 15.55 -3.19
C THR A 507 40.05 16.62 -3.97
N TRP A 508 39.30 16.22 -5.00
CA TRP A 508 38.42 17.09 -5.79
C TRP A 508 37.30 17.79 -4.99
N LEU A 509 37.03 17.36 -3.75
CA LEU A 509 36.08 18.00 -2.84
C LEU A 509 36.67 19.18 -2.06
N HIS A 510 37.98 19.41 -2.10
CA HIS A 510 38.67 20.33 -1.18
C HIS A 510 38.28 21.79 -1.41
N GLY A 511 37.86 22.47 -0.34
CA GLY A 511 37.59 23.92 -0.35
C GLY A 511 38.87 24.74 -0.51
N ASN A 512 39.88 24.44 0.32
CA ASN A 512 41.24 24.98 0.19
C ASN A 512 42.25 23.81 0.30
N PRO A 513 43.06 23.51 -0.73
CA PRO A 513 44.16 22.55 -0.62
C PRO A 513 45.31 23.17 0.18
N GLY A 514 45.80 22.47 1.21
CA GLY A 514 46.88 22.94 2.10
C GLY A 514 46.48 23.08 3.58
N ALA A 515 45.19 23.17 3.91
CA ALA A 515 44.76 23.26 5.30
C ALA A 515 44.89 21.93 6.06
N CYS A 516 45.78 21.85 7.05
CA CYS A 516 46.03 20.66 7.87
C CYS A 516 44.78 20.19 8.64
N CYS A 517 44.00 21.14 9.17
CA CYS A 517 42.76 20.87 9.90
C CYS A 517 41.52 21.10 9.02
N VAL A 518 40.54 20.19 9.09
CA VAL A 518 39.28 20.27 8.32
C VAL A 518 38.10 20.45 9.30
N PRO A 519 37.51 21.65 9.41
CA PRO A 519 36.38 21.90 10.29
C PRO A 519 35.17 20.99 10.03
N ALA A 520 34.41 20.67 11.06
CA ALA A 520 33.26 19.75 10.95
C ALA A 520 32.20 20.21 9.93
N ALA A 521 31.98 21.52 9.78
CA ALA A 521 31.08 22.08 8.78
C ALA A 521 31.59 21.86 7.34
N GLU A 522 32.90 22.04 7.10
CA GLU A 522 33.54 21.74 5.81
C GLU A 522 33.51 20.23 5.53
N HIS A 523 33.72 19.37 6.53
CA HIS A 523 33.60 17.93 6.35
C HIS A 523 32.19 17.51 5.93
N ARG A 524 31.16 17.99 6.64
CA ARG A 524 29.74 17.79 6.26
C ARG A 524 29.45 18.31 4.84
N ARG A 525 30.05 19.43 4.43
CA ARG A 525 29.89 19.94 3.07
C ARG A 525 30.57 19.06 2.01
N ARG A 526 31.72 18.45 2.31
CA ARG A 526 32.33 17.43 1.44
C ARG A 526 31.47 16.16 1.38
N GLU A 527 30.90 15.72 2.50
CA GLU A 527 29.93 14.62 2.55
C GLU A 527 28.71 14.89 1.65
N GLU A 528 28.10 16.08 1.74
CA GLU A 528 26.96 16.47 0.90
C GLU A 528 27.29 16.46 -0.60
N ILE A 529 28.46 16.98 -0.99
CA ILE A 529 28.86 17.05 -2.40
C ILE A 529 29.12 15.63 -2.94
N LEU A 530 29.85 14.80 -2.20
CA LEU A 530 30.06 13.39 -2.57
C LEU A 530 28.71 12.63 -2.64
N ALA A 531 27.82 12.86 -1.67
CA ALA A 531 26.48 12.29 -1.63
C ALA A 531 25.67 12.65 -2.88
N ARG A 532 25.68 13.91 -3.33
CA ARG A 532 25.03 14.35 -4.59
C ARG A 532 25.60 13.62 -5.80
N PHE A 533 26.93 13.53 -5.93
CA PHE A 533 27.58 12.83 -7.04
C PHE A 533 27.21 11.33 -7.08
N LEU A 534 27.30 10.64 -5.94
CA LEU A 534 26.96 9.21 -5.85
C LEU A 534 25.47 8.97 -6.13
N CYS A 535 24.57 9.85 -5.64
CA CYS A 535 23.14 9.79 -5.94
C CYS A 535 22.85 10.01 -7.43
N TRP A 536 23.56 10.94 -8.09
CA TRP A 536 23.44 11.14 -9.53
C TRP A 536 23.96 9.92 -10.31
N LEU A 537 25.12 9.37 -9.94
CA LEU A 537 25.73 8.23 -10.63
C LEU A 537 24.85 6.97 -10.52
N MET A 538 24.29 6.69 -9.34
CA MET A 538 23.38 5.56 -9.13
C MET A 538 21.98 5.82 -9.71
N GLY A 539 21.38 6.97 -9.36
CA GLY A 539 19.99 7.31 -9.68
C GLY A 539 19.75 7.81 -11.11
N THR A 540 20.80 8.21 -11.83
CA THR A 540 20.72 8.75 -13.20
C THR A 540 21.50 7.87 -14.18
N TYR A 541 22.81 7.68 -14.01
CA TYR A 541 23.61 6.91 -14.99
C TYR A 541 23.33 5.41 -14.96
N VAL A 542 23.50 4.73 -13.80
CA VAL A 542 23.22 3.29 -13.67
C VAL A 542 21.75 2.98 -14.00
N VAL A 543 20.84 3.88 -13.61
CA VAL A 543 19.42 3.82 -13.98
C VAL A 543 19.22 3.93 -15.50
N GLU A 544 19.83 4.87 -16.22
CA GLU A 544 19.63 4.99 -17.68
C GLU A 544 20.31 3.87 -18.47
N LEU A 545 21.44 3.30 -18.00
CA LEU A 545 22.01 2.07 -18.57
C LEU A 545 20.99 0.93 -18.51
N LEU A 546 20.42 0.66 -17.32
CA LEU A 546 19.37 -0.35 -17.15
C LEU A 546 18.16 -0.08 -18.05
N ARG A 547 17.71 1.18 -18.14
CA ARG A 547 16.56 1.60 -18.96
C ARG A 547 16.80 1.49 -20.46
N SER A 548 18.05 1.62 -20.91
CA SER A 548 18.44 1.65 -22.34
C SER A 548 18.75 0.27 -22.89
N PHE A 549 19.41 -0.59 -22.13
CA PHE A 549 19.85 -1.91 -22.61
C PHE A 549 18.93 -3.07 -22.19
N PHE A 550 18.13 -2.91 -21.12
CA PHE A 550 17.26 -3.97 -20.61
C PHE A 550 15.79 -3.53 -20.49
N TYR A 551 14.86 -4.45 -20.76
CA TYR A 551 13.49 -4.36 -20.27
C TYR A 551 13.42 -5.15 -18.96
N VAL A 552 13.07 -4.45 -17.86
CA VAL A 552 13.07 -5.03 -16.52
C VAL A 552 11.64 -5.18 -16.00
N THR A 553 11.29 -6.39 -15.59
CA THR A 553 9.95 -6.76 -15.08
C THR A 553 10.05 -7.88 -14.03
N GLU A 554 9.04 -7.98 -13.16
CA GLU A 554 8.71 -9.20 -12.44
C GLU A 554 8.02 -10.25 -13.35
N THR A 555 7.77 -11.45 -12.84
CA THR A 555 6.96 -12.52 -13.48
C THR A 555 5.76 -12.88 -12.60
N THR A 556 4.81 -13.67 -13.09
CA THR A 556 3.67 -14.13 -12.27
C THR A 556 4.09 -15.07 -11.12
N PHE A 557 5.17 -15.84 -11.29
CA PHE A 557 5.54 -16.95 -10.42
C PHE A 557 6.60 -16.58 -9.38
N GLN A 558 7.67 -15.86 -9.74
CA GLN A 558 8.80 -15.55 -8.82
C GLN A 558 8.60 -14.28 -7.98
N LYS A 559 7.35 -14.02 -7.58
CA LYS A 559 6.92 -12.97 -6.64
C LYS A 559 7.47 -11.57 -6.99
N ASN A 560 8.40 -11.00 -6.19
CA ASN A 560 8.96 -9.64 -6.42
C ASN A 560 10.36 -9.65 -7.08
N ARG A 561 10.88 -10.80 -7.55
CA ARG A 561 12.17 -10.89 -8.24
C ARG A 561 12.12 -10.10 -9.55
N LEU A 562 13.23 -9.45 -9.91
CA LEU A 562 13.38 -8.72 -11.17
C LEU A 562 14.14 -9.58 -12.21
N PHE A 563 13.63 -9.58 -13.42
CA PHE A 563 14.19 -10.24 -14.60
C PHE A 563 14.67 -9.17 -15.60
N PHE A 564 15.82 -9.39 -16.21
CA PHE A 564 16.50 -8.43 -17.08
C PHE A 564 16.58 -8.98 -18.50
N TYR A 565 15.57 -8.74 -19.32
CA TYR A 565 15.59 -9.11 -20.74
C TYR A 565 16.34 -8.04 -21.53
N ARG A 566 17.23 -8.44 -22.45
CA ARG A 566 17.80 -7.50 -23.43
C ARG A 566 16.70 -6.92 -24.34
N LYS A 567 16.84 -5.68 -24.83
CA LYS A 567 15.78 -5.04 -25.64
C LYS A 567 15.44 -5.85 -26.89
N SER A 568 16.46 -6.44 -27.53
CA SER A 568 16.31 -7.32 -28.70
C SER A 568 15.37 -8.50 -28.40
N VAL A 569 15.67 -9.30 -27.37
CA VAL A 569 14.84 -10.43 -26.89
C VAL A 569 13.43 -9.96 -26.52
N TRP A 570 13.31 -8.88 -25.74
CA TRP A 570 12.01 -8.37 -25.33
C TRP A 570 11.17 -7.86 -26.50
N SER A 571 11.79 -7.31 -27.55
CA SER A 571 11.06 -6.86 -28.75
C SER A 571 10.47 -8.05 -29.52
N GLN A 572 11.14 -9.20 -29.55
CA GLN A 572 10.58 -10.43 -30.13
C GLN A 572 9.43 -10.98 -29.28
N LEU A 573 9.64 -11.11 -27.95
CA LEU A 573 8.58 -11.52 -27.01
C LEU A 573 7.33 -10.63 -27.13
N GLN A 574 7.52 -9.30 -27.17
CA GLN A 574 6.44 -8.35 -27.32
C GLN A 574 5.75 -8.47 -28.69
N SER A 575 6.46 -8.81 -29.77
CA SER A 575 5.85 -9.06 -31.09
C SER A 575 4.95 -10.29 -31.08
N ILE A 576 5.41 -11.42 -30.54
CA ILE A 576 4.60 -12.65 -30.41
C ILE A 576 3.38 -12.39 -29.51
N GLY A 577 3.58 -11.77 -28.35
CA GLY A 577 2.49 -11.43 -27.43
C GLY A 577 1.47 -10.43 -28.01
N ILE A 578 1.87 -9.59 -28.97
CA ILE A 578 0.94 -8.73 -29.71
C ILE A 578 0.11 -9.56 -30.69
N ARG A 579 0.70 -10.48 -31.46
CA ARG A 579 -0.06 -11.40 -32.34
C ARG A 579 -1.09 -12.22 -31.56
N GLN A 580 -0.66 -12.83 -30.45
CA GLN A 580 -1.55 -13.59 -29.57
C GLN A 580 -2.71 -12.73 -29.05
N LEU A 581 -2.49 -11.43 -28.77
CA LEU A 581 -3.53 -10.51 -28.34
C LEU A 581 -4.48 -10.08 -29.47
N PHE A 582 -4.00 -9.95 -30.72
CA PHE A 582 -4.89 -9.70 -31.87
C PHE A 582 -5.94 -10.81 -31.97
N ASN A 583 -5.50 -12.07 -31.93
CA ASN A 583 -6.38 -13.24 -32.00
C ASN A 583 -7.28 -13.34 -30.75
N SER A 584 -6.74 -13.11 -29.54
CA SER A 584 -7.46 -13.43 -28.29
C SER A 584 -8.51 -12.41 -27.83
N VAL A 585 -8.49 -11.16 -28.34
CA VAL A 585 -9.50 -10.14 -27.99
C VAL A 585 -10.04 -9.36 -29.20
N HIS A 586 -9.80 -9.86 -30.41
CA HIS A 586 -10.21 -9.27 -31.68
C HIS A 586 -9.88 -7.76 -31.77
N LEU A 587 -8.57 -7.44 -31.81
CA LEU A 587 -8.11 -6.05 -31.87
C LEU A 587 -8.31 -5.42 -33.27
N ARG A 588 -9.36 -4.61 -33.44
CA ARG A 588 -9.57 -3.82 -34.67
C ARG A 588 -8.70 -2.57 -34.67
N GLU A 589 -7.94 -2.32 -35.73
CA GLU A 589 -7.21 -1.06 -35.90
C GLU A 589 -8.18 0.11 -36.19
N LEU A 590 -7.90 1.29 -35.63
CA LEU A 590 -8.60 2.53 -35.93
C LEU A 590 -7.86 3.35 -36.99
N SER A 591 -8.59 3.77 -38.01
CA SER A 591 -8.15 4.76 -39.00
C SER A 591 -7.84 6.11 -38.36
N GLU A 592 -7.03 6.95 -39.03
CA GLU A 592 -6.77 8.31 -38.55
C GLU A 592 -8.00 9.22 -38.55
N ALA A 593 -9.05 8.88 -39.31
CA ALA A 593 -10.34 9.55 -39.27
C ALA A 593 -11.11 9.20 -37.98
N GLU A 594 -11.21 7.91 -37.63
CA GLU A 594 -11.80 7.47 -36.36
C GLU A 594 -11.00 8.01 -35.16
N VAL A 595 -9.67 7.97 -35.20
CA VAL A 595 -8.81 8.48 -34.12
C VAL A 595 -8.98 10.00 -33.94
N ARG A 596 -9.30 10.77 -34.99
CA ARG A 596 -9.69 12.19 -34.87
C ARG A 596 -11.07 12.34 -34.26
N ARG A 597 -12.09 11.73 -34.88
CA ARG A 597 -13.50 11.73 -34.39
C ARG A 597 -13.59 11.35 -32.90
N HIS A 598 -12.88 10.32 -32.44
CA HIS A 598 -12.86 9.88 -31.04
C HIS A 598 -12.04 10.76 -30.07
N ARG A 599 -11.13 11.62 -30.57
CA ARG A 599 -10.45 12.65 -29.77
C ARG A 599 -11.29 13.92 -29.61
N GLU A 600 -12.04 14.27 -30.66
CA GLU A 600 -12.96 15.41 -30.68
C GLU A 600 -14.25 15.12 -29.91
N ALA A 601 -14.75 13.87 -29.97
CA ALA A 601 -15.91 13.40 -29.24
C ALA A 601 -15.81 13.65 -27.71
N ARG A 602 -16.94 14.03 -27.10
CA ARG A 602 -17.04 14.31 -25.67
C ARG A 602 -17.87 13.24 -24.93
N PRO A 603 -17.55 12.93 -23.66
CA PRO A 603 -16.22 13.05 -23.05
C PRO A 603 -15.16 12.22 -23.79
N ALA A 604 -13.88 12.59 -23.62
CA ALA A 604 -12.75 12.02 -24.37
C ALA A 604 -12.53 10.52 -24.14
N LEU A 605 -11.99 9.84 -25.15
CA LEU A 605 -11.86 8.38 -25.19
C LEU A 605 -10.82 7.80 -24.21
N LEU A 606 -11.08 6.57 -23.74
CA LEU A 606 -10.24 5.78 -22.84
C LEU A 606 -9.07 5.10 -23.56
N THR A 607 -8.03 5.86 -23.87
CA THR A 607 -6.77 5.29 -24.38
C THR A 607 -5.95 4.68 -23.24
N SER A 608 -5.74 3.37 -23.27
CA SER A 608 -4.87 2.65 -22.35
C SER A 608 -3.51 2.33 -22.98
N ARG A 609 -2.55 1.91 -22.15
CA ARG A 609 -1.24 1.44 -22.62
C ARG A 609 -1.01 -0.02 -22.24
N LEU A 610 -0.77 -0.85 -23.26
CA LEU A 610 -0.40 -2.25 -23.11
C LEU A 610 0.97 -2.44 -22.44
N ARG A 611 1.04 -3.44 -21.57
CA ARG A 611 2.25 -4.01 -20.96
C ARG A 611 2.08 -5.53 -20.90
N PHE A 612 3.14 -6.28 -21.21
CA PHE A 612 3.19 -7.72 -20.94
C PHE A 612 3.91 -8.05 -19.63
N LEU A 613 3.45 -9.13 -18.98
CA LEU A 613 4.02 -9.75 -17.79
C LEU A 613 4.29 -11.25 -18.07
N PRO A 614 5.52 -11.76 -17.91
CA PRO A 614 5.81 -13.18 -18.18
C PRO A 614 5.09 -14.18 -17.26
N LYS A 615 4.48 -15.20 -17.88
CA LYS A 615 4.08 -16.49 -17.32
C LYS A 615 5.18 -17.55 -17.62
N PRO A 616 5.11 -18.79 -17.12
CA PRO A 616 6.06 -19.85 -17.49
C PRO A 616 6.04 -20.24 -18.98
N SER A 617 4.84 -20.27 -19.58
CA SER A 617 4.58 -20.72 -20.96
C SER A 617 3.96 -19.64 -21.86
N GLY A 618 4.03 -18.36 -21.48
CA GLY A 618 3.29 -17.31 -22.17
C GLY A 618 3.53 -15.90 -21.63
N LEU A 619 2.79 -14.94 -22.18
CA LEU A 619 2.73 -13.57 -21.68
C LEU A 619 1.30 -13.29 -21.18
N ARG A 620 1.16 -12.48 -20.11
CA ARG A 620 -0.12 -11.91 -19.68
C ARG A 620 -0.20 -10.46 -20.16
N PRO A 621 -1.17 -10.08 -21.01
CA PRO A 621 -1.44 -8.68 -21.30
C PRO A 621 -2.02 -7.99 -20.05
N ILE A 622 -1.58 -6.77 -19.80
CA ILE A 622 -2.11 -5.89 -18.75
C ILE A 622 -2.15 -4.48 -19.33
N VAL A 623 -3.31 -3.83 -19.30
CA VAL A 623 -3.46 -2.44 -19.69
C VAL A 623 -3.33 -1.52 -18.48
N ASN A 624 -2.65 -0.39 -18.66
CA ASN A 624 -2.54 0.63 -17.62
C ASN A 624 -3.51 1.78 -17.85
N MET A 625 -4.62 1.80 -17.11
CA MET A 625 -5.64 2.85 -17.15
C MET A 625 -5.18 4.17 -16.50
N ASP A 626 -4.11 4.19 -15.69
CA ASP A 626 -3.50 5.44 -15.18
C ASP A 626 -2.79 6.26 -16.29
N TYR A 627 -2.76 5.75 -17.54
CA TYR A 627 -2.03 6.34 -18.66
C TYR A 627 -2.93 6.82 -19.81
N ILE A 628 -4.12 7.33 -19.49
CA ILE A 628 -4.89 8.16 -20.44
C ILE A 628 -3.98 9.31 -20.92
N MET A 629 -3.87 9.45 -22.24
CA MET A 629 -2.94 10.40 -22.86
C MET A 629 -3.27 11.85 -22.47
N GLY A 630 -2.23 12.61 -22.12
CA GLY A 630 -2.32 13.97 -21.58
C GLY A 630 -1.79 14.10 -20.15
N ALA A 631 -1.89 13.06 -19.31
CA ALA A 631 -1.60 13.12 -17.87
C ALA A 631 -0.10 13.25 -17.46
N ARG A 632 0.79 13.74 -18.33
CA ARG A 632 2.23 13.98 -18.05
C ARG A 632 2.83 15.23 -18.67
N THR A 633 2.15 15.88 -19.60
CA THR A 633 2.35 17.32 -19.85
C THR A 633 1.82 18.11 -18.64
N PHE A 634 2.07 19.42 -18.59
CA PHE A 634 1.75 20.22 -17.41
C PHE A 634 0.23 20.26 -17.13
N HIS A 635 -0.11 20.32 -15.84
CA HIS A 635 -1.43 20.07 -15.25
C HIS A 635 -1.98 18.64 -15.42
N ARG A 636 -2.50 18.07 -14.32
CA ARG A 636 -3.42 16.93 -14.41
C ARG A 636 -4.70 17.43 -15.06
N ASP A 637 -4.97 16.99 -16.29
CA ASP A 637 -6.23 17.35 -16.97
C ASP A 637 -7.43 16.95 -16.11
N LYS A 638 -8.30 17.92 -15.83
CA LYS A 638 -9.52 17.77 -15.02
C LYS A 638 -10.42 16.68 -15.60
N LYS A 639 -10.43 16.49 -16.93
CA LYS A 639 -11.17 15.44 -17.64
C LYS A 639 -10.78 14.04 -17.16
N VAL A 640 -9.48 13.75 -17.07
CA VAL A 640 -8.96 12.44 -16.62
C VAL A 640 -9.32 12.19 -15.16
N GLN A 641 -9.30 13.22 -14.30
CA GLN A 641 -9.71 13.10 -12.91
C GLN A 641 -11.21 12.81 -12.76
N HIS A 642 -12.06 13.46 -13.57
CA HIS A 642 -13.50 13.24 -13.58
C HIS A 642 -13.84 11.80 -13.99
N LEU A 643 -13.32 11.33 -15.13
CA LEU A 643 -13.57 9.97 -15.62
C LEU A 643 -13.04 8.89 -14.65
N THR A 644 -11.88 9.13 -14.03
CA THR A 644 -11.35 8.26 -12.96
C THR A 644 -12.22 8.26 -11.70
N SER A 645 -13.01 9.30 -11.46
CA SER A 645 -13.99 9.35 -10.37
C SER A 645 -15.27 8.61 -10.76
N GLN A 646 -15.82 8.84 -11.96
CA GLN A 646 -17.01 8.14 -12.46
C GLN A 646 -16.79 6.62 -12.50
N LEU A 647 -15.62 6.16 -12.95
CA LEU A 647 -15.18 4.75 -12.87
C LEU A 647 -15.27 4.18 -11.44
N LYS A 648 -14.86 4.97 -10.43
CA LYS A 648 -14.92 4.58 -9.02
C LYS A 648 -16.36 4.64 -8.48
N THR A 649 -17.21 5.50 -9.03
CA THR A 649 -18.66 5.51 -8.76
C THR A 649 -19.31 4.24 -9.29
N LEU A 650 -19.19 3.94 -10.59
CA LEU A 650 -19.69 2.71 -11.22
C LEU A 650 -19.22 1.44 -10.48
N PHE A 651 -17.93 1.34 -10.14
CA PHE A 651 -17.42 0.24 -9.33
C PHE A 651 -18.09 0.15 -7.95
N SER A 652 -18.36 1.29 -7.31
CA SER A 652 -19.02 1.33 -6.00
C SER A 652 -20.51 1.00 -6.07
N VAL A 653 -21.18 1.34 -7.18
CA VAL A 653 -22.59 1.01 -7.47
C VAL A 653 -22.75 -0.49 -7.72
N LEU A 654 -21.91 -1.10 -8.55
CA LEU A 654 -21.90 -2.55 -8.74
C LEU A 654 -21.56 -3.31 -7.44
N ASN A 655 -20.74 -2.71 -6.56
CA ASN A 655 -20.48 -3.25 -5.21
C ASN A 655 -21.65 -3.09 -4.23
N TYR A 656 -22.56 -2.15 -4.46
CA TYR A 656 -23.77 -1.94 -3.67
C TYR A 656 -24.89 -2.87 -4.13
N GLU A 657 -25.12 -3.02 -5.44
CA GLU A 657 -26.14 -3.93 -5.98
C GLU A 657 -25.86 -5.40 -5.63
N ARG A 658 -24.62 -5.87 -5.78
CA ARG A 658 -24.23 -7.23 -5.33
C ARG A 658 -24.32 -7.45 -3.81
N ALA A 659 -24.39 -6.38 -3.02
CA ALA A 659 -24.55 -6.47 -1.56
C ALA A 659 -26.02 -6.50 -1.15
N ARG A 660 -26.92 -5.92 -1.97
CA ARG A 660 -28.39 -6.03 -1.83
C ARG A 660 -28.93 -7.33 -2.41
N ARG A 661 -28.33 -7.82 -3.50
CA ARG A 661 -28.69 -9.08 -4.17
C ARG A 661 -27.44 -10.00 -4.25
N PRO A 662 -27.08 -10.72 -3.17
CA PRO A 662 -25.88 -11.57 -3.14
C PRO A 662 -25.86 -12.65 -4.23
N SER A 663 -27.03 -13.20 -4.58
CA SER A 663 -27.23 -14.19 -5.64
C SER A 663 -26.70 -13.75 -7.01
N LEU A 664 -26.53 -12.44 -7.26
CA LEU A 664 -25.94 -11.91 -8.50
C LEU A 664 -24.53 -12.44 -8.77
N LEU A 665 -23.76 -12.78 -7.74
CA LEU A 665 -22.38 -13.28 -7.86
C LEU A 665 -22.28 -14.78 -8.15
N GLY A 666 -23.37 -15.54 -7.97
CA GLY A 666 -23.32 -17.01 -7.93
C GLY A 666 -22.30 -17.49 -6.90
N ALA A 667 -21.48 -18.47 -7.28
CA ALA A 667 -20.43 -19.06 -6.44
C ALA A 667 -19.17 -18.17 -6.28
N SER A 668 -19.17 -16.93 -6.78
CA SER A 668 -17.97 -16.08 -6.80
C SER A 668 -17.57 -15.57 -5.41
N MET A 669 -16.50 -16.16 -4.86
CA MET A 669 -15.86 -15.73 -3.63
C MET A 669 -14.89 -14.56 -3.90
N LEU A 670 -14.85 -13.57 -2.99
CA LEU A 670 -14.00 -12.36 -3.16
C LEU A 670 -12.75 -12.38 -2.27
N GLY A 671 -12.63 -13.35 -1.36
CA GLY A 671 -11.41 -13.59 -0.60
C GLY A 671 -11.51 -14.79 0.36
N MET A 672 -10.40 -15.07 1.06
CA MET A 672 -10.25 -16.25 1.92
C MET A 672 -11.24 -16.30 3.10
N ASP A 673 -11.75 -15.15 3.58
CA ASP A 673 -12.78 -15.09 4.62
C ASP A 673 -14.19 -15.45 4.09
N ASP A 674 -14.44 -15.33 2.77
CA ASP A 674 -15.68 -15.79 2.13
C ASP A 674 -15.61 -17.31 1.87
N ILE A 675 -14.48 -17.77 1.31
CA ILE A 675 -14.17 -19.21 1.13
C ILE A 675 -14.26 -19.94 2.47
N HIS A 676 -13.71 -19.37 3.56
CA HIS A 676 -13.84 -19.92 4.91
C HIS A 676 -15.29 -20.13 5.32
N ARG A 677 -16.16 -19.15 5.06
CA ARG A 677 -17.57 -19.20 5.46
C ARG A 677 -18.30 -20.32 4.71
N ALA A 678 -18.18 -20.34 3.38
CA ALA A 678 -18.83 -21.35 2.54
C ALA A 678 -18.32 -22.76 2.87
N TRP A 679 -16.99 -22.95 2.93
CA TRP A 679 -16.40 -24.25 3.26
C TRP A 679 -16.77 -24.71 4.67
N ARG A 680 -16.74 -23.84 5.69
CA ARG A 680 -17.17 -24.22 7.05
C ARG A 680 -18.63 -24.65 7.10
N THR A 681 -19.54 -23.97 6.39
CA THR A 681 -20.94 -24.36 6.34
C THR A 681 -21.12 -25.73 5.65
N PHE A 682 -20.41 -25.99 4.55
CA PHE A 682 -20.41 -27.29 3.87
C PHE A 682 -19.84 -28.40 4.76
N VAL A 683 -18.66 -28.20 5.34
CA VAL A 683 -17.99 -29.16 6.24
C VAL A 683 -18.86 -29.54 7.43
N LEU A 684 -19.54 -28.58 8.05
CA LEU A 684 -20.45 -28.85 9.17
C LEU A 684 -21.74 -29.56 8.73
N ARG A 685 -22.22 -29.35 7.49
CA ARG A 685 -23.36 -30.09 6.92
C ARG A 685 -23.00 -31.56 6.66
N ILE A 686 -21.89 -31.81 5.95
CA ILE A 686 -21.45 -33.17 5.62
C ILE A 686 -21.06 -33.97 6.88
N ARG A 687 -20.34 -33.37 7.83
CA ARG A 687 -19.95 -34.06 9.08
C ARG A 687 -21.13 -34.32 10.05
N ALA A 688 -22.33 -33.80 9.75
CA ALA A 688 -23.55 -34.15 10.47
C ALA A 688 -24.30 -35.34 9.85
N GLN A 689 -23.90 -35.79 8.64
CA GLN A 689 -24.42 -37.01 8.00
C GLN A 689 -23.65 -38.22 8.52
N ASN A 690 -24.37 -39.31 8.82
CA ASN A 690 -23.78 -40.57 9.28
C ASN A 690 -24.46 -41.76 8.57
N PRO A 691 -23.74 -42.57 7.78
CA PRO A 691 -22.33 -42.41 7.41
C PRO A 691 -22.07 -41.14 6.61
N ALA A 692 -20.83 -40.63 6.67
CA ALA A 692 -20.41 -39.52 5.81
C ALA A 692 -20.30 -40.00 4.35
N PRO A 693 -20.86 -39.28 3.37
CA PRO A 693 -20.87 -39.72 1.97
C PRO A 693 -19.48 -39.67 1.32
N GLN A 694 -19.26 -40.51 0.31
CA GLN A 694 -18.16 -40.33 -0.64
C GLN A 694 -18.37 -39.02 -1.43
N LEU A 695 -17.31 -38.24 -1.60
CA LEU A 695 -17.37 -36.92 -2.25
C LEU A 695 -16.59 -36.86 -3.55
N TYR A 696 -17.18 -36.18 -4.53
CA TYR A 696 -16.66 -35.98 -5.87
C TYR A 696 -16.27 -34.51 -6.05
N PHE A 697 -14.98 -34.30 -6.29
CA PHE A 697 -14.34 -33.00 -6.47
C PHE A 697 -14.12 -32.76 -7.97
N VAL A 698 -14.54 -31.60 -8.47
CA VAL A 698 -14.26 -31.15 -9.84
C VAL A 698 -13.69 -29.74 -9.81
N LYS A 699 -12.48 -29.56 -10.34
CA LYS A 699 -11.85 -28.26 -10.55
C LYS A 699 -11.72 -27.96 -12.02
N VAL A 700 -12.08 -26.74 -12.42
CA VAL A 700 -11.91 -26.23 -13.78
C VAL A 700 -11.24 -24.86 -13.73
N ASP A 701 -10.12 -24.69 -14.44
CA ASP A 701 -9.51 -23.38 -14.73
C ASP A 701 -10.05 -22.88 -16.07
N VAL A 702 -10.56 -21.65 -16.13
CA VAL A 702 -11.12 -21.11 -17.37
C VAL A 702 -10.07 -20.34 -18.18
N THR A 703 -9.85 -20.80 -19.40
CA THR A 703 -8.87 -20.22 -20.32
C THR A 703 -9.28 -18.80 -20.73
N GLY A 704 -8.57 -17.80 -20.21
CA GLY A 704 -8.71 -16.42 -20.68
C GLY A 704 -9.99 -15.72 -20.24
N ALA A 705 -10.53 -16.02 -19.06
CA ALA A 705 -11.83 -15.54 -18.55
C ALA A 705 -12.07 -14.01 -18.53
N TYR A 706 -11.06 -13.16 -18.77
CA TYR A 706 -11.27 -11.72 -19.03
C TYR A 706 -11.28 -11.39 -20.52
N ASP A 707 -10.50 -12.13 -21.30
CA ASP A 707 -10.23 -11.87 -22.72
C ASP A 707 -11.34 -12.45 -23.61
N ALA A 708 -11.93 -13.59 -23.20
CA ALA A 708 -12.94 -14.32 -23.96
C ALA A 708 -14.40 -13.84 -23.76
N LEU A 709 -14.69 -13.07 -22.71
CA LEU A 709 -16.07 -12.63 -22.36
C LEU A 709 -16.76 -11.92 -23.55
N PRO A 710 -17.91 -12.39 -24.05
CA PRO A 710 -18.68 -11.70 -25.06
C PRO A 710 -19.19 -10.36 -24.51
N GLN A 711 -19.01 -9.29 -25.28
CA GLN A 711 -19.34 -7.95 -24.82
C GLN A 711 -20.86 -7.80 -24.62
N ASP A 712 -21.67 -8.37 -25.51
CA ASP A 712 -23.13 -8.20 -25.52
C ASP A 712 -23.82 -8.97 -24.39
N ARG A 713 -23.37 -10.22 -24.11
CA ARG A 713 -23.77 -10.98 -22.91
C ARG A 713 -23.46 -10.18 -21.63
N LEU A 714 -22.29 -9.56 -21.56
CA LEU A 714 -21.90 -8.73 -20.42
C LEU A 714 -22.75 -7.45 -20.34
N VAL A 715 -23.20 -6.90 -21.48
CA VAL A 715 -24.11 -5.75 -21.53
C VAL A 715 -25.49 -6.10 -20.95
N GLU A 716 -26.09 -7.23 -21.34
CA GLU A 716 -27.35 -7.72 -20.75
C GLU A 716 -27.21 -7.91 -19.23
N VAL A 717 -26.19 -8.65 -18.78
CA VAL A 717 -25.99 -8.92 -17.35
C VAL A 717 -25.83 -7.62 -16.55
N ILE A 718 -25.10 -6.63 -17.06
CA ILE A 718 -24.92 -5.35 -16.35
C ILE A 718 -26.14 -4.44 -16.45
N ALA A 719 -26.97 -4.56 -17.50
CA ALA A 719 -28.29 -3.93 -17.54
C ALA A 719 -29.19 -4.47 -16.42
N ASN A 720 -29.26 -5.79 -16.25
CA ASN A 720 -30.05 -6.45 -15.19
C ASN A 720 -29.51 -6.17 -13.77
N VAL A 721 -28.22 -5.88 -13.63
CA VAL A 721 -27.63 -5.42 -12.37
C VAL A 721 -27.97 -3.96 -12.09
N ILE A 722 -27.80 -3.03 -13.05
CA ILE A 722 -27.97 -1.59 -12.81
C ILE A 722 -29.45 -1.15 -12.89
N ARG A 723 -30.28 -1.78 -13.73
CA ARG A 723 -31.64 -1.34 -14.10
C ARG A 723 -31.69 0.15 -14.48
N PRO A 724 -31.12 0.52 -15.65
CA PRO A 724 -30.77 1.91 -15.95
C PRO A 724 -31.95 2.90 -16.01
N GLN A 725 -33.17 2.43 -16.27
CA GLN A 725 -34.40 3.23 -16.28
C GLN A 725 -34.95 3.48 -14.87
N GLU A 726 -34.80 2.53 -13.95
CA GLU A 726 -35.38 2.57 -12.60
C GLU A 726 -34.44 3.18 -11.55
N SER A 727 -33.15 2.84 -11.61
CA SER A 727 -32.24 3.09 -10.50
C SER A 727 -31.67 4.50 -10.50
N THR A 728 -31.82 5.21 -9.38
CA THR A 728 -31.08 6.45 -9.09
C THR A 728 -30.26 6.29 -7.80
N TYR A 729 -28.98 6.66 -7.86
CA TYR A 729 -28.02 6.44 -6.79
C TYR A 729 -27.57 7.74 -6.11
N CYS A 730 -27.55 7.70 -4.78
CA CYS A 730 -26.89 8.67 -3.92
C CYS A 730 -25.44 8.20 -3.65
N VAL A 731 -24.47 9.10 -3.77
CA VAL A 731 -23.04 8.78 -3.66
C VAL A 731 -22.33 9.77 -2.73
N ARG A 732 -21.98 9.31 -1.53
CA ARG A 732 -21.30 10.10 -0.49
C ARG A 732 -19.80 9.81 -0.50
N HIS A 733 -19.00 10.86 -0.71
CA HIS A 733 -17.54 10.80 -0.59
C HIS A 733 -17.10 11.23 0.82
N TYR A 734 -16.25 10.43 1.46
CA TYR A 734 -15.79 10.72 2.82
C TYR A 734 -14.39 10.18 3.12
N ALA A 735 -13.73 10.79 4.09
CA ALA A 735 -12.49 10.32 4.69
C ALA A 735 -12.76 9.72 6.08
N VAL A 736 -12.00 8.69 6.43
CA VAL A 736 -11.95 8.09 7.77
C VAL A 736 -10.55 8.30 8.33
N VAL A 737 -10.45 8.94 9.49
CA VAL A 737 -9.19 9.20 10.22
C VAL A 737 -9.25 8.48 11.55
N GLN A 738 -8.37 7.49 11.76
CA GLN A 738 -8.39 6.61 12.94
C GLN A 738 -6.99 6.44 13.53
N ARG A 739 -6.89 6.26 14.85
CA ARG A 739 -5.62 5.97 15.52
C ARG A 739 -5.42 4.46 15.61
N THR A 740 -4.40 3.95 14.95
CA THR A 740 -4.02 2.53 15.03
C THR A 740 -3.63 2.13 16.46
N ALA A 741 -3.77 0.85 16.82
CA ALA A 741 -3.33 0.29 18.10
C ALA A 741 -1.83 0.47 18.43
N ARG A 742 -1.02 0.97 17.47
CA ARG A 742 0.39 1.36 17.66
C ARG A 742 0.58 2.87 17.69
N GLY A 743 -0.46 3.63 18.06
CA GLY A 743 -0.44 5.08 18.27
C GLY A 743 -0.43 5.96 17.01
N HIS A 744 -0.16 5.40 15.83
CA HIS A 744 -0.05 6.13 14.56
C HIS A 744 -1.42 6.42 13.96
N VAL A 745 -1.60 7.58 13.31
CA VAL A 745 -2.83 7.92 12.60
C VAL A 745 -2.84 7.29 11.20
N ARG A 746 -3.97 6.70 10.81
CA ARG A 746 -4.25 6.24 9.44
C ARG A 746 -5.43 7.04 8.89
N LYS A 747 -5.27 7.62 7.70
CA LYS A 747 -6.38 8.11 6.86
C LYS A 747 -6.76 7.06 5.81
N ALA A 748 -8.01 7.11 5.35
CA ALA A 748 -8.48 6.39 4.16
C ALA A 748 -9.65 7.16 3.54
N PHE A 749 -9.68 7.30 2.22
CA PHE A 749 -10.80 7.91 1.49
C PHE A 749 -11.72 6.79 0.96
N LYS A 750 -13.03 6.97 1.13
CA LYS A 750 -14.08 6.00 0.82
C LYS A 750 -15.19 6.65 -0.01
N ARG A 751 -15.94 5.80 -0.71
CA ARG A 751 -17.27 6.10 -1.26
C ARG A 751 -18.29 5.25 -0.51
N HIS A 752 -19.47 5.78 -0.28
CA HIS A 752 -20.66 5.01 0.07
C HIS A 752 -21.72 5.27 -1.00
N VAL A 753 -22.51 4.24 -1.31
CA VAL A 753 -23.59 4.28 -2.28
C VAL A 753 -24.85 3.79 -1.59
N SER A 754 -25.97 4.46 -1.88
CA SER A 754 -27.33 4.09 -1.47
C SER A 754 -28.30 4.47 -2.59
N THR A 755 -29.48 3.88 -2.63
CA THR A 755 -30.67 4.51 -3.24
C THR A 755 -31.16 5.67 -2.35
N PHE A 756 -32.23 6.34 -2.74
CA PHE A 756 -32.96 7.27 -1.86
C PHE A 756 -33.58 6.55 -0.64
N ALA A 757 -34.16 5.37 -0.81
CA ALA A 757 -34.73 4.59 0.30
C ALA A 757 -33.68 4.19 1.34
N ASP A 758 -32.47 3.83 0.91
CA ASP A 758 -31.34 3.50 1.79
C ASP A 758 -30.60 4.73 2.34
N LEU A 759 -30.92 5.95 1.87
CA LEU A 759 -30.15 7.15 2.19
C LEU A 759 -30.22 7.50 3.68
N GLN A 760 -29.08 7.84 4.27
CA GLN A 760 -29.01 8.45 5.60
C GLN A 760 -28.58 9.90 5.43
N PRO A 761 -29.53 10.86 5.32
CA PRO A 761 -29.21 12.23 4.95
C PRO A 761 -28.28 12.89 5.98
N TYR A 762 -28.56 12.70 7.27
CA TYR A 762 -27.78 13.32 8.34
C TYR A 762 -26.50 12.53 8.66
N MET A 763 -25.37 13.24 8.72
CA MET A 763 -24.04 12.66 9.03
C MET A 763 -23.95 11.96 10.40
N ARG A 764 -24.88 12.23 11.33
CA ARG A 764 -25.05 11.45 12.56
C ARG A 764 -25.47 10.00 12.23
N GLN A 765 -26.64 9.83 11.65
CA GLN A 765 -27.24 8.53 11.30
C GLN A 765 -26.31 7.72 10.38
N PHE A 766 -25.64 8.39 9.44
CA PHE A 766 -24.65 7.75 8.58
C PHE A 766 -23.45 7.17 9.36
N VAL A 767 -22.99 7.82 10.44
CA VAL A 767 -21.88 7.33 11.27
C VAL A 767 -22.35 6.31 12.33
N GLU A 768 -23.61 6.35 12.74
CA GLU A 768 -24.28 5.26 13.48
C GLU A 768 -24.37 3.99 12.60
N ARG A 769 -25.04 4.07 11.44
CA ARG A 769 -25.14 2.96 10.47
C ARG A 769 -23.79 2.41 10.03
N LEU A 770 -22.77 3.25 9.81
CA LEU A 770 -21.41 2.78 9.49
C LEU A 770 -20.71 2.03 10.66
N GLN A 771 -21.09 2.27 11.91
CA GLN A 771 -20.60 1.52 13.07
C GLN A 771 -21.39 0.21 13.29
N GLU A 772 -22.63 0.11 12.82
CA GLU A 772 -23.38 -1.15 12.79
C GLU A 772 -22.89 -2.05 11.65
N THR A 773 -22.94 -1.55 10.40
CA THR A 773 -22.68 -2.35 9.19
C THR A 773 -21.20 -2.56 8.88
N SER A 774 -20.27 -2.02 9.67
CA SER A 774 -18.83 -2.19 9.42
C SER A 774 -17.96 -2.11 10.66
N SER A 775 -16.72 -2.60 10.54
CA SER A 775 -15.67 -2.57 11.57
C SER A 775 -15.11 -1.16 11.88
N LEU A 776 -15.88 -0.10 11.64
CA LEU A 776 -15.53 1.28 11.98
C LEU A 776 -15.60 1.47 13.50
N ARG A 777 -14.47 1.67 14.16
CA ARG A 777 -14.38 2.02 15.59
C ARG A 777 -13.31 3.10 15.79
N ASP A 778 -13.45 3.90 16.86
CA ASP A 778 -12.45 4.86 17.33
C ASP A 778 -11.96 5.86 16.25
N ALA A 779 -12.88 6.28 15.38
CA ALA A 779 -12.58 7.02 14.16
C ALA A 779 -13.30 8.37 14.05
N VAL A 780 -12.70 9.29 13.30
CA VAL A 780 -13.30 10.55 12.86
C VAL A 780 -13.65 10.44 11.38
N VAL A 781 -14.91 10.71 11.05
CA VAL A 781 -15.45 10.73 9.69
C VAL A 781 -15.51 12.17 9.18
N ILE A 782 -15.12 12.40 7.93
CA ILE A 782 -15.08 13.73 7.31
C ILE A 782 -15.69 13.62 5.92
N GLU A 783 -16.87 14.19 5.71
CA GLU A 783 -17.48 14.25 4.38
C GLU A 783 -16.66 15.14 3.43
N GLN A 784 -16.72 14.87 2.14
CA GLN A 784 -16.05 15.66 1.09
C GLN A 784 -17.01 16.20 0.04
N SER A 785 -18.06 15.45 -0.28
CA SER A 785 -19.16 15.82 -1.18
C SER A 785 -20.24 14.74 -1.11
N SER A 786 -21.50 15.10 -1.34
CA SER A 786 -22.55 14.13 -1.66
C SER A 786 -23.15 14.46 -3.03
N SER A 787 -23.36 13.43 -3.85
CA SER A 787 -24.28 13.46 -4.99
C SER A 787 -25.53 12.69 -4.59
N LEU A 788 -26.71 13.11 -5.07
CA LEU A 788 -28.00 12.47 -4.78
C LEU A 788 -28.68 11.91 -6.04
N ASN A 789 -28.23 12.29 -7.23
CA ASN A 789 -28.88 11.95 -8.50
C ASN A 789 -27.86 11.42 -9.53
N GLU A 790 -27.17 10.33 -9.19
CA GLU A 790 -26.36 9.57 -10.15
C GLU A 790 -27.29 8.55 -10.83
N ALA A 791 -27.92 8.94 -11.94
CA ALA A 791 -28.86 8.10 -12.68
C ALA A 791 -28.21 6.82 -13.25
N GLY A 792 -28.91 5.69 -13.13
CA GLY A 792 -28.48 4.38 -13.62
C GLY A 792 -28.16 4.38 -15.11
N SER A 793 -28.99 5.04 -15.93
CA SER A 793 -28.78 5.27 -17.36
C SER A 793 -27.43 5.92 -17.69
N SER A 794 -27.03 6.95 -16.93
CA SER A 794 -25.74 7.63 -17.11
C SER A 794 -24.54 6.73 -16.73
N LEU A 795 -24.70 5.91 -15.68
CA LEU A 795 -23.68 4.95 -15.26
C LEU A 795 -23.58 3.75 -16.23
N PHE A 796 -24.70 3.33 -16.81
CA PHE A 796 -24.76 2.27 -17.81
C PHE A 796 -24.18 2.72 -19.16
N HIS A 797 -24.51 3.92 -19.66
CA HIS A 797 -23.87 4.48 -20.86
C HIS A 797 -22.36 4.69 -20.68
N LEU A 798 -21.90 5.07 -19.48
CA LEU A 798 -20.47 5.06 -19.14
C LEU A 798 -19.86 3.66 -19.23
N PHE A 799 -20.58 2.63 -18.77
CA PHE A 799 -20.17 1.23 -18.88
C PHE A 799 -20.10 0.75 -20.35
N LEU A 800 -21.12 1.04 -21.18
CA LEU A 800 -21.10 0.76 -22.64
C LEU A 800 -19.87 1.38 -23.30
N ARG A 801 -19.56 2.64 -22.97
CA ARG A 801 -18.36 3.35 -23.45
C ARG A 801 -17.05 2.72 -22.95
N LEU A 802 -17.05 2.07 -21.79
CA LEU A 802 -15.89 1.38 -21.23
C LEU A 802 -15.63 0.01 -21.83
N VAL A 803 -16.66 -0.66 -22.35
CA VAL A 803 -16.55 -1.95 -23.02
C VAL A 803 -16.20 -1.73 -24.50
N HIS A 804 -17.10 -1.12 -25.28
CA HIS A 804 -16.95 -1.04 -26.74
C HIS A 804 -15.94 0.01 -27.23
N ASN A 805 -15.64 1.06 -26.45
CA ASN A 805 -14.75 2.16 -26.85
C ASN A 805 -13.42 2.19 -26.07
N HIS A 806 -12.98 1.04 -25.56
CA HIS A 806 -11.64 0.90 -24.96
C HIS A 806 -10.57 0.78 -26.04
N VAL A 807 -9.69 1.79 -26.15
CA VAL A 807 -8.58 1.79 -27.12
C VAL A 807 -7.26 1.42 -26.45
N VAL A 808 -6.62 0.39 -26.96
CA VAL A 808 -5.24 0.00 -26.62
C VAL A 808 -4.30 0.63 -27.63
N ARG A 809 -3.34 1.46 -27.19
CA ARG A 809 -2.29 1.98 -28.08
C ARG A 809 -1.08 1.04 -28.12
N ILE A 810 -0.74 0.55 -29.31
CA ILE A 810 0.36 -0.39 -29.56
C ILE A 810 1.30 0.23 -30.60
N GLY A 811 2.54 0.52 -30.21
CA GLY A 811 3.47 1.27 -31.06
C GLY A 811 2.98 2.70 -31.31
N GLY A 812 2.85 3.08 -32.59
CA GLY A 812 2.21 4.33 -33.02
C GLY A 812 0.70 4.23 -33.25
N LYS A 813 0.18 3.02 -33.52
CA LYS A 813 -1.20 2.75 -33.93
C LYS A 813 -2.15 2.55 -32.74
N SER A 814 -3.44 2.75 -32.97
CA SER A 814 -4.53 2.65 -32.01
C SER A 814 -5.48 1.52 -32.38
N TYR A 815 -5.91 0.71 -31.41
CA TYR A 815 -6.77 -0.45 -31.64
C TYR A 815 -7.92 -0.48 -30.64
N ILE A 816 -9.14 -0.80 -31.06
CA ILE A 816 -10.26 -1.12 -30.15
C ILE A 816 -10.20 -2.59 -29.76
N GLN A 817 -10.56 -2.89 -28.51
CA GLN A 817 -10.80 -4.24 -28.02
C GLN A 817 -12.26 -4.64 -28.28
N CYS A 818 -12.51 -5.56 -29.22
CA CYS A 818 -13.87 -5.99 -29.59
C CYS A 818 -14.39 -7.20 -28.80
N GLN A 819 -13.52 -7.99 -28.15
CA GLN A 819 -13.92 -9.07 -27.24
C GLN A 819 -13.29 -8.91 -25.85
N GLY A 820 -13.99 -9.36 -24.82
CA GLY A 820 -13.50 -9.34 -23.45
C GLY A 820 -13.48 -7.96 -22.81
N VAL A 821 -12.85 -7.90 -21.63
CA VAL A 821 -12.69 -6.71 -20.79
C VAL A 821 -11.21 -6.44 -20.47
N PRO A 822 -10.80 -5.16 -20.36
CA PRO A 822 -9.39 -4.79 -20.14
C PRO A 822 -8.79 -5.36 -18.84
N GLN A 823 -7.79 -6.26 -18.97
CA GLN A 823 -7.03 -6.76 -17.82
C GLN A 823 -6.25 -5.63 -17.14
N GLY A 824 -6.65 -5.27 -15.91
CA GLY A 824 -6.06 -4.17 -15.15
C GLY A 824 -7.00 -2.97 -14.94
N SER A 825 -8.19 -2.96 -15.54
CA SER A 825 -9.29 -2.10 -15.08
C SER A 825 -9.78 -2.53 -13.69
N ILE A 826 -10.33 -1.60 -12.91
CA ILE A 826 -10.90 -1.88 -11.58
C ILE A 826 -12.21 -2.67 -11.65
N LEU A 827 -12.85 -2.71 -12.82
CA LEU A 827 -14.16 -3.34 -13.02
C LEU A 827 -14.04 -4.84 -13.36
N SER A 828 -13.00 -5.24 -14.11
CA SER A 828 -12.96 -6.52 -14.84
C SER A 828 -13.23 -7.75 -13.99
N THR A 829 -12.67 -7.81 -12.77
CA THR A 829 -12.92 -8.90 -11.82
C THR A 829 -14.40 -8.99 -11.43
N LEU A 830 -15.04 -7.87 -11.12
CA LEU A 830 -16.46 -7.84 -10.75
C LEU A 830 -17.38 -8.09 -11.96
N LEU A 831 -17.00 -7.59 -13.15
CA LEU A 831 -17.72 -7.86 -14.40
C LEU A 831 -17.71 -9.36 -14.74
N CYS A 832 -16.54 -10.01 -14.69
CA CYS A 832 -16.41 -11.46 -14.82
C CYS A 832 -17.20 -12.22 -13.75
N SER A 833 -17.09 -11.81 -12.48
CA SER A 833 -17.82 -12.45 -11.37
C SER A 833 -19.33 -12.41 -11.54
N LEU A 834 -19.89 -11.29 -12.02
CA LEU A 834 -21.33 -11.13 -12.30
C LEU A 834 -21.76 -11.92 -13.54
N CYS A 835 -20.95 -11.94 -14.60
CA CYS A 835 -21.25 -12.66 -15.83
C CYS A 835 -21.27 -14.18 -15.61
N TYR A 836 -20.24 -14.75 -14.98
CA TYR A 836 -20.26 -16.17 -14.61
C TYR A 836 -21.23 -16.49 -13.47
N GLY A 837 -21.57 -15.54 -12.60
CA GLY A 837 -22.66 -15.69 -11.64
C GLY A 837 -24.02 -15.87 -12.33
N ASP A 838 -24.23 -15.22 -13.48
CA ASP A 838 -25.41 -15.41 -14.32
C ASP A 838 -25.39 -16.75 -15.08
N MET A 839 -24.24 -17.15 -15.61
CA MET A 839 -24.04 -18.48 -16.20
C MET A 839 -24.38 -19.60 -15.21
N GLU A 840 -23.89 -19.51 -13.97
CA GLU A 840 -24.13 -20.49 -12.91
C GLU A 840 -25.61 -20.64 -12.57
N ARG A 841 -26.34 -19.52 -12.45
CA ARG A 841 -27.78 -19.56 -12.17
C ARG A 841 -28.61 -20.19 -13.30
N ARG A 842 -28.18 -20.07 -14.56
CA ARG A 842 -28.88 -20.63 -15.72
C ARG A 842 -28.53 -22.10 -15.96
N LEU A 843 -27.27 -22.49 -15.82
CA LEU A 843 -26.79 -23.83 -16.17
C LEU A 843 -26.75 -24.81 -15.00
N PHE A 844 -26.61 -24.33 -13.76
CA PHE A 844 -26.42 -25.17 -12.57
C PHE A 844 -27.42 -24.85 -11.44
N PRO A 845 -28.74 -24.76 -11.72
CA PRO A 845 -29.74 -24.60 -10.66
C PRO A 845 -29.68 -25.78 -9.68
N GLY A 846 -29.78 -25.50 -8.37
CA GLY A 846 -29.79 -26.54 -7.32
C GLY A 846 -28.45 -27.19 -6.97
N ILE A 847 -27.35 -26.91 -7.69
CA ILE A 847 -26.06 -27.63 -7.52
C ILE A 847 -25.42 -27.53 -6.12
N GLU A 848 -25.89 -26.59 -5.28
CA GLU A 848 -25.43 -26.37 -3.89
C GLU A 848 -26.37 -26.93 -2.80
N GLN A 849 -27.39 -27.72 -3.19
CA GLN A 849 -28.32 -28.39 -2.26
C GLN A 849 -27.55 -29.36 -1.34
N ASP A 850 -26.91 -30.37 -1.91
CA ASP A 850 -26.06 -31.31 -1.18
C ASP A 850 -24.56 -31.00 -1.30
N GLY A 851 -24.18 -30.29 -2.36
CA GLY A 851 -22.79 -29.89 -2.65
C GLY A 851 -22.43 -28.48 -2.16
N VAL A 852 -21.26 -28.02 -2.61
CA VAL A 852 -20.84 -26.61 -2.57
C VAL A 852 -20.12 -26.27 -3.87
N LEU A 853 -20.44 -25.10 -4.45
CA LEU A 853 -19.73 -24.55 -5.60
C LEU A 853 -18.92 -23.33 -5.14
N LEU A 854 -17.62 -23.32 -5.44
CA LEU A 854 -16.72 -22.23 -5.11
C LEU A 854 -16.03 -21.74 -6.38
N ARG A 855 -16.05 -20.43 -6.62
CA ARG A 855 -15.29 -19.82 -7.72
C ARG A 855 -14.44 -18.65 -7.26
N LEU A 856 -13.16 -18.67 -7.60
CA LEU A 856 -12.26 -17.53 -7.45
C LEU A 856 -11.90 -16.96 -8.83
N VAL A 857 -12.84 -16.19 -9.39
CA VAL A 857 -12.77 -15.60 -10.75
C VAL A 857 -12.75 -16.67 -11.86
N ASP A 858 -11.56 -17.17 -12.21
CA ASP A 858 -11.27 -18.13 -13.28
C ASP A 858 -11.05 -19.57 -12.79
N ASP A 859 -10.81 -19.78 -11.50
CA ASP A 859 -10.72 -21.12 -10.86
C ASP A 859 -12.10 -21.52 -10.26
N PHE A 860 -12.77 -22.52 -10.84
CA PHE A 860 -13.95 -23.21 -10.27
C PHE A 860 -13.54 -24.42 -9.42
N LEU A 861 -14.34 -24.74 -8.40
CA LEU A 861 -14.33 -25.98 -7.62
C LEU A 861 -15.77 -26.35 -7.25
N LEU A 862 -16.26 -27.50 -7.71
CA LEU A 862 -17.45 -28.18 -7.21
C LEU A 862 -17.01 -29.30 -6.25
N VAL A 863 -17.73 -29.46 -5.15
CA VAL A 863 -17.70 -30.69 -4.33
C VAL A 863 -19.14 -31.14 -4.08
N THR A 864 -19.47 -32.38 -4.44
CA THR A 864 -20.83 -32.95 -4.30
C THR A 864 -20.76 -34.45 -3.96
N PRO A 865 -21.71 -35.01 -3.21
CA PRO A 865 -21.84 -36.47 -3.03
C PRO A 865 -22.37 -37.18 -4.29
N HIS A 866 -22.86 -36.45 -5.30
CA HIS A 866 -23.50 -37.01 -6.48
C HIS A 866 -22.54 -37.09 -7.68
N LEU A 867 -22.07 -38.30 -8.02
CA LEU A 867 -21.15 -38.52 -9.16
C LEU A 867 -21.75 -38.02 -10.49
N THR A 868 -23.05 -38.22 -10.70
CA THR A 868 -23.77 -37.76 -11.90
C THR A 868 -23.74 -36.24 -12.05
N GLN A 869 -23.92 -35.48 -10.95
CA GLN A 869 -23.78 -34.02 -10.95
C GLN A 869 -22.33 -33.59 -11.24
N ALA A 870 -21.35 -34.27 -10.63
CA ALA A 870 -19.93 -33.99 -10.87
C ALA A 870 -19.53 -34.21 -12.34
N GLN A 871 -19.96 -35.33 -12.92
CA GLN A 871 -19.75 -35.63 -14.34
C GLN A 871 -20.49 -34.62 -15.25
N ALA A 872 -21.75 -34.27 -14.95
CA ALA A 872 -22.53 -33.31 -15.75
C ALA A 872 -21.91 -31.91 -15.74
N PHE A 873 -21.47 -31.43 -14.56
CA PHE A 873 -20.76 -30.16 -14.41
C PHE A 873 -19.43 -30.14 -15.19
N LEU A 874 -18.64 -31.22 -15.10
CA LEU A 874 -17.40 -31.39 -15.87
C LEU A 874 -17.68 -31.37 -17.38
N ARG A 875 -18.58 -32.26 -17.87
CA ARG A 875 -18.95 -32.37 -19.29
C ARG A 875 -19.43 -31.02 -19.85
N THR A 876 -20.23 -30.27 -19.09
CA THR A 876 -20.73 -28.93 -19.47
C THR A 876 -19.59 -27.91 -19.64
N LEU A 877 -18.70 -27.78 -18.65
CA LEU A 877 -17.61 -26.80 -18.72
C LEU A 877 -16.49 -27.19 -19.72
N VAL A 878 -16.32 -28.49 -19.97
CA VAL A 878 -15.38 -29.02 -20.99
C VAL A 878 -15.91 -28.81 -22.41
N LYS A 879 -17.19 -29.09 -22.67
CA LYS A 879 -17.88 -28.68 -23.91
C LYS A 879 -17.81 -27.16 -24.10
N GLY A 880 -17.82 -26.42 -23.00
CA GLY A 880 -17.70 -24.96 -22.95
C GLY A 880 -19.04 -24.26 -23.12
N VAL A 881 -19.07 -22.97 -22.76
CA VAL A 881 -20.25 -22.11 -22.81
C VAL A 881 -19.93 -20.86 -23.62
N PRO A 882 -20.08 -20.89 -24.97
CA PRO A 882 -19.69 -19.80 -25.86
C PRO A 882 -20.38 -18.47 -25.54
N GLU A 883 -21.68 -18.51 -25.16
CA GLU A 883 -22.47 -17.34 -24.75
C GLU A 883 -21.83 -16.51 -23.64
N TYR A 884 -21.06 -17.15 -22.76
CA TYR A 884 -20.36 -16.50 -21.65
C TYR A 884 -18.83 -16.46 -21.86
N GLY A 885 -18.31 -16.98 -22.98
CA GLY A 885 -16.88 -17.10 -23.24
C GLY A 885 -16.16 -18.09 -22.32
N CYS A 886 -16.89 -19.00 -21.67
CA CYS A 886 -16.32 -19.95 -20.72
C CYS A 886 -15.77 -21.17 -21.45
N ARG A 887 -14.44 -21.39 -21.38
CA ARG A 887 -13.75 -22.55 -21.97
C ARG A 887 -12.78 -23.15 -20.98
N ALA A 888 -12.99 -24.42 -20.61
CA ALA A 888 -12.10 -25.15 -19.70
C ALA A 888 -10.64 -25.21 -20.21
N ASN A 889 -9.71 -25.30 -19.27
CA ASN A 889 -8.30 -25.56 -19.49
C ASN A 889 -8.00 -27.00 -19.06
N LEU A 890 -8.05 -27.94 -19.99
CA LEU A 890 -7.96 -29.38 -19.70
C LEU A 890 -6.67 -29.75 -18.93
N GLN A 891 -5.53 -29.14 -19.30
CA GLN A 891 -4.22 -29.32 -18.64
C GLN A 891 -4.15 -28.85 -17.16
N LYS A 892 -5.22 -28.24 -16.63
CA LYS A 892 -5.35 -27.83 -15.22
C LYS A 892 -6.65 -28.29 -14.57
N THR A 893 -7.55 -28.86 -15.36
CA THR A 893 -8.81 -29.44 -14.90
C THR A 893 -8.48 -30.70 -14.15
N ALA A 894 -9.10 -30.92 -12.99
CA ALA A 894 -8.75 -32.04 -12.12
C ALA A 894 -10.00 -32.62 -11.42
N VAL A 895 -9.96 -33.92 -11.18
CA VAL A 895 -11.03 -34.71 -10.56
C VAL A 895 -10.45 -35.76 -9.59
N ASN A 896 -11.26 -36.29 -8.67
CA ASN A 896 -10.88 -37.42 -7.81
C ASN A 896 -11.65 -38.72 -8.15
N PHE A 897 -12.15 -38.85 -9.39
CA PHE A 897 -12.95 -39.99 -9.84
C PHE A 897 -12.66 -40.35 -11.30
N PRO A 898 -12.93 -41.60 -11.73
CA PRO A 898 -12.74 -42.02 -13.11
C PRO A 898 -13.57 -41.20 -14.11
N VAL A 899 -12.96 -40.82 -15.22
CA VAL A 899 -13.62 -40.16 -16.35
C VAL A 899 -13.39 -40.99 -17.60
N GLU A 900 -14.48 -41.26 -18.33
CA GLU A 900 -14.46 -42.07 -19.55
C GLU A 900 -13.73 -41.33 -20.69
N ASP A 901 -12.65 -41.92 -21.22
CA ASP A 901 -11.75 -41.26 -22.17
C ASP A 901 -12.43 -40.84 -23.49
N GLY A 902 -13.49 -41.53 -23.92
CA GLY A 902 -14.22 -41.20 -25.15
C GLY A 902 -14.96 -39.86 -25.14
N ALA A 903 -15.24 -39.29 -23.96
CA ALA A 903 -16.19 -38.17 -23.83
C ALA A 903 -15.56 -36.76 -23.82
N LEU A 904 -14.24 -36.62 -23.72
CA LEU A 904 -13.56 -35.33 -23.50
C LEU A 904 -12.49 -34.94 -24.55
N GLY A 905 -12.23 -35.81 -25.54
CA GLY A 905 -11.23 -35.57 -26.60
C GLY A 905 -9.78 -35.79 -26.15
N SER A 906 -8.81 -35.47 -27.03
CA SER A 906 -7.41 -35.94 -26.94
C SER A 906 -6.54 -35.35 -25.80
N ALA A 907 -7.14 -34.83 -24.74
CA ALA A 907 -6.44 -34.27 -23.57
C ALA A 907 -7.31 -34.42 -22.32
N ALA A 908 -7.23 -35.59 -21.68
CA ALA A 908 -7.99 -35.91 -20.46
C ALA A 908 -7.67 -34.93 -19.30
N PRO A 909 -8.63 -34.68 -18.39
CA PRO A 909 -8.38 -33.95 -17.15
C PRO A 909 -7.47 -34.76 -16.21
N LEU A 910 -6.79 -34.09 -15.28
CA LEU A 910 -5.95 -34.74 -14.30
C LEU A 910 -6.79 -35.54 -13.29
N GLN A 911 -6.86 -36.85 -13.48
CA GLN A 911 -7.43 -37.77 -12.50
C GLN A 911 -6.47 -37.92 -11.31
N LEU A 912 -6.98 -37.65 -10.10
CA LEU A 912 -6.29 -37.83 -8.82
C LEU A 912 -6.93 -39.00 -8.06
N PRO A 913 -6.22 -39.63 -7.10
CA PRO A 913 -6.80 -40.66 -6.25
C PRO A 913 -8.05 -40.16 -5.50
N ALA A 914 -9.04 -41.04 -5.30
CA ALA A 914 -10.30 -40.72 -4.63
C ALA A 914 -10.10 -40.07 -3.24
N HIS A 915 -9.08 -40.52 -2.52
CA HIS A 915 -8.58 -39.93 -1.27
C HIS A 915 -7.24 -39.24 -1.54
N CYS A 916 -7.22 -37.90 -1.60
CA CYS A 916 -6.02 -37.11 -1.85
C CYS A 916 -6.10 -35.69 -1.25
N LEU A 917 -4.96 -34.98 -1.29
CA LEU A 917 -4.88 -33.55 -0.98
C LEU A 917 -5.14 -32.73 -2.26
N PHE A 918 -6.40 -32.43 -2.53
CA PHE A 918 -6.88 -31.84 -3.77
C PHE A 918 -6.49 -30.34 -3.91
N PRO A 919 -5.79 -29.92 -4.99
CA PRO A 919 -5.18 -28.60 -5.06
C PRO A 919 -6.02 -27.52 -5.79
N TRP A 920 -6.58 -26.57 -5.02
CA TRP A 920 -7.37 -25.44 -5.55
C TRP A 920 -6.97 -24.09 -4.94
N CYS A 921 -6.77 -23.06 -5.75
CA CYS A 921 -6.47 -21.67 -5.33
C CYS A 921 -5.30 -21.47 -4.32
N GLY A 922 -4.37 -22.42 -4.20
CA GLY A 922 -3.30 -22.41 -3.20
C GLY A 922 -3.70 -22.96 -1.82
N LEU A 923 -4.83 -23.67 -1.77
CA LEU A 923 -5.23 -24.60 -0.72
C LEU A 923 -4.97 -26.04 -1.18
N LEU A 924 -4.80 -26.92 -0.21
CA LEU A 924 -4.89 -28.37 -0.33
C LEU A 924 -6.07 -28.82 0.52
N LEU A 925 -7.04 -29.49 -0.10
CA LEU A 925 -8.28 -29.95 0.53
C LEU A 925 -8.24 -31.48 0.62
N ASP A 926 -8.30 -32.04 1.82
CA ASP A 926 -8.42 -33.49 1.98
C ASP A 926 -9.81 -33.94 1.51
N THR A 927 -9.87 -34.80 0.48
CA THR A 927 -11.15 -35.24 -0.11
C THR A 927 -11.97 -36.18 0.78
N ARG A 928 -11.38 -36.73 1.84
CA ARG A 928 -12.05 -37.63 2.81
C ARG A 928 -12.39 -36.90 4.11
N THR A 929 -11.49 -36.09 4.66
CA THR A 929 -11.72 -35.41 5.95
C THR A 929 -12.26 -33.98 5.80
N LEU A 930 -12.18 -33.38 4.60
CA LEU A 930 -12.48 -31.97 4.30
C LEU A 930 -11.61 -30.95 5.06
N GLU A 931 -10.52 -31.39 5.66
CA GLU A 931 -9.53 -30.52 6.27
C GLU A 931 -8.73 -29.73 5.23
N VAL A 932 -8.25 -28.57 5.64
CA VAL A 932 -7.67 -27.56 4.74
C VAL A 932 -6.26 -27.22 5.18
N SER A 933 -5.29 -27.50 4.31
CA SER A 933 -3.89 -27.08 4.49
C SER A 933 -3.44 -26.12 3.39
N CYS A 934 -2.35 -25.42 3.66
CA CYS A 934 -1.82 -24.42 2.75
C CYS A 934 -0.89 -25.04 1.71
N ASP A 935 -1.08 -24.75 0.42
CA ASP A 935 -0.07 -25.07 -0.59
C ASP A 935 1.15 -24.13 -0.49
N TYR A 936 2.34 -24.73 -0.42
CA TYR A 936 3.64 -24.04 -0.44
C TYR A 936 4.44 -24.31 -1.73
N SER A 937 3.93 -25.12 -2.67
CA SER A 937 4.57 -25.42 -3.97
C SER A 937 5.02 -24.17 -4.71
N SER A 938 4.25 -23.09 -4.63
CA SER A 938 4.56 -21.81 -5.27
C SER A 938 5.76 -21.05 -4.66
N TYR A 939 6.50 -21.63 -3.71
CA TYR A 939 7.81 -21.19 -3.24
C TYR A 939 8.97 -22.09 -3.72
N ALA A 940 8.70 -23.24 -4.34
CA ALA A 940 9.72 -24.14 -4.87
C ALA A 940 10.65 -23.41 -5.86
N HIS A 941 11.95 -23.68 -5.72
CA HIS A 941 13.05 -23.08 -6.49
C HIS A 941 13.06 -21.54 -6.52
N THR A 942 12.34 -20.90 -5.58
CA THR A 942 12.16 -19.45 -5.50
C THR A 942 12.79 -18.94 -4.21
N SER A 943 13.78 -18.04 -4.35
CA SER A 943 14.39 -17.34 -3.22
C SER A 943 13.33 -16.66 -2.35
N ILE A 944 13.23 -17.05 -1.08
CA ILE A 944 12.22 -16.54 -0.14
C ILE A 944 12.34 -15.03 0.04
N ARG A 945 13.53 -14.47 -0.16
CA ARG A 945 13.78 -13.03 -0.29
C ARG A 945 12.84 -12.34 -1.30
N ALA A 946 12.52 -12.99 -2.43
CA ALA A 946 11.58 -12.46 -3.43
C ALA A 946 10.13 -12.34 -2.92
N SER A 947 9.75 -13.06 -1.86
CA SER A 947 8.44 -12.90 -1.22
C SER A 947 8.31 -11.61 -0.39
N LEU A 948 9.43 -10.94 -0.07
CA LEU A 948 9.45 -9.79 0.84
C LEU A 948 10.11 -8.54 0.27
N THR A 949 9.39 -7.42 0.37
CA THR A 949 9.92 -6.07 0.21
C THR A 949 9.68 -5.24 1.48
N PHE A 950 10.73 -4.61 2.02
CA PHE A 950 10.65 -3.67 3.15
C PHE A 950 11.68 -2.55 3.03
N SER A 951 11.37 -1.39 3.59
CA SER A 951 12.21 -0.17 3.51
C SER A 951 13.34 -0.18 4.54
N GLN A 952 14.58 -0.02 4.10
CA GLN A 952 15.79 -0.07 4.95
C GLN A 952 16.16 1.26 5.64
N GLY A 953 15.33 2.31 5.49
CA GLY A 953 15.57 3.62 6.13
C GLY A 953 15.54 3.59 7.67
N ALA A 954 16.25 4.56 8.26
CA ALA A 954 16.51 4.95 9.67
C ALA A 954 16.18 4.01 10.86
N LYS A 955 15.06 3.26 10.85
CA LYS A 955 14.69 2.30 11.92
C LYS A 955 14.50 0.89 11.32
N PRO A 956 15.54 0.29 10.69
CA PRO A 956 15.41 -0.92 9.87
C PRO A 956 14.88 -2.14 10.64
N GLY A 957 15.33 -2.38 11.88
CA GLY A 957 14.80 -3.45 12.74
C GLY A 957 13.31 -3.27 13.05
N ARG A 958 12.89 -2.04 13.42
CA ARG A 958 11.46 -1.73 13.62
C ARG A 958 10.65 -1.92 12.32
N ASN A 959 11.24 -1.67 11.14
CA ASN A 959 10.60 -1.92 9.84
C ASN A 959 10.47 -3.42 9.52
N MET A 960 11.54 -4.21 9.75
CA MET A 960 11.54 -5.68 9.65
C MET A 960 10.45 -6.31 10.53
N ARG A 961 10.42 -6.00 11.84
CA ARG A 961 9.39 -6.49 12.78
C ARG A 961 7.97 -6.16 12.30
N ARG A 962 7.76 -4.94 11.76
CA ARG A 962 6.45 -4.54 11.21
C ARG A 962 6.08 -5.32 9.94
N LYS A 963 7.03 -5.59 9.03
CA LYS A 963 6.78 -6.39 7.81
C LYS A 963 6.50 -7.85 8.16
N LEU A 964 7.33 -8.47 9.01
CA LEU A 964 7.19 -9.87 9.42
C LEU A 964 5.84 -10.13 10.08
N LEU A 965 5.43 -9.33 11.07
CA LEU A 965 4.12 -9.49 11.71
C LEU A 965 2.94 -9.19 10.77
N ALA A 966 3.13 -8.39 9.71
CA ALA A 966 2.10 -8.17 8.69
C ALA A 966 1.93 -9.36 7.75
N VAL A 967 3.03 -10.00 7.31
CA VAL A 967 2.95 -11.18 6.41
C VAL A 967 2.59 -12.48 7.14
N LEU A 968 2.82 -12.55 8.46
CA LEU A 968 2.27 -13.60 9.34
C LEU A 968 0.75 -13.55 9.34
N ARG A 969 0.17 -12.37 9.61
CA ARG A 969 -1.29 -12.16 9.65
C ARG A 969 -2.02 -12.48 8.34
N LEU A 970 -1.32 -12.39 7.20
CA LEU A 970 -1.85 -12.78 5.89
C LEU A 970 -1.79 -14.30 5.62
N LYS A 971 -1.10 -15.08 6.45
CA LYS A 971 -1.10 -16.56 6.41
C LYS A 971 -1.89 -17.19 7.55
N CYS A 972 -2.06 -16.50 8.67
CA CYS A 972 -2.99 -16.86 9.75
C CYS A 972 -4.47 -16.58 9.40
N CYS A 973 -4.97 -17.09 8.27
CA CYS A 973 -6.40 -17.01 7.91
C CYS A 973 -7.20 -18.15 8.56
N ALA A 974 -8.53 -17.99 8.64
CA ALA A 974 -9.39 -18.88 9.41
C ALA A 974 -9.38 -20.34 8.91
N LEU A 975 -9.35 -20.55 7.59
CA LEU A 975 -9.26 -21.88 6.96
C LEU A 975 -8.19 -22.81 7.55
N PHE A 976 -7.07 -22.28 8.07
CA PHE A 976 -5.96 -23.08 8.62
C PHE A 976 -5.91 -23.12 10.15
N LEU A 977 -6.81 -22.39 10.83
CA LEU A 977 -6.76 -22.14 12.28
C LEU A 977 -8.07 -22.47 13.01
N ASP A 978 -9.17 -22.63 12.28
CA ASP A 978 -10.49 -22.94 12.82
C ASP A 978 -10.61 -24.44 13.12
N LEU A 979 -10.85 -24.76 14.40
CA LEU A 979 -10.98 -26.14 14.91
C LEU A 979 -12.32 -26.80 14.58
N GLN A 980 -13.28 -26.05 14.01
CA GLN A 980 -14.52 -26.61 13.48
C GLN A 980 -14.36 -27.08 12.03
N VAL A 981 -13.37 -26.53 11.31
CA VAL A 981 -12.98 -26.97 9.97
C VAL A 981 -11.91 -28.07 10.07
N ASN A 982 -10.89 -27.89 10.90
CA ASN A 982 -9.74 -28.80 10.99
C ASN A 982 -9.63 -29.43 12.38
N GLY A 983 -9.35 -30.72 12.44
CA GLY A 983 -8.89 -31.40 13.65
C GLY A 983 -7.57 -30.81 14.18
N ILE A 984 -7.32 -31.03 15.47
CA ILE A 984 -6.25 -30.37 16.19
C ILE A 984 -4.85 -30.67 15.62
N HIS A 985 -4.61 -31.88 15.10
CA HIS A 985 -3.34 -32.25 14.47
C HIS A 985 -3.06 -31.40 13.22
N THR A 986 -4.04 -31.22 12.33
CA THR A 986 -3.89 -30.40 11.14
C THR A 986 -3.79 -28.91 11.46
N VAL A 987 -4.39 -28.43 12.55
CA VAL A 987 -4.11 -27.07 13.05
C VAL A 987 -2.67 -26.95 13.57
N TYR A 988 -2.11 -27.97 14.25
CA TYR A 988 -0.69 -27.99 14.62
C TYR A 988 0.22 -27.97 13.38
N MET A 989 -0.01 -28.82 12.39
CA MET A 989 0.76 -28.84 11.12
C MET A 989 0.70 -27.51 10.39
N ASN A 990 -0.51 -26.93 10.23
CA ASN A 990 -0.70 -25.63 9.59
C ASN A 990 0.06 -24.52 10.33
N VAL A 991 -0.07 -24.45 11.66
CA VAL A 991 0.65 -23.46 12.48
C VAL A 991 2.17 -23.66 12.38
N TYR A 992 2.65 -24.90 12.36
CA TYR A 992 4.07 -25.22 12.16
C TYR A 992 4.59 -24.75 10.80
N LYS A 993 3.93 -25.11 9.69
CA LYS A 993 4.31 -24.65 8.34
C LYS A 993 4.24 -23.12 8.19
N ILE A 994 3.28 -22.46 8.86
CA ILE A 994 3.22 -20.99 8.94
C ILE A 994 4.45 -20.42 9.66
N PHE A 995 4.86 -21.00 10.79
CA PHE A 995 6.08 -20.57 11.51
C PHE A 995 7.37 -20.89 10.74
N LEU A 996 7.45 -22.03 10.04
CA LEU A 996 8.61 -22.40 9.23
C LEU A 996 8.81 -21.42 8.07
N LEU A 997 7.76 -21.09 7.32
CA LEU A 997 7.82 -20.04 6.29
C LEU A 997 8.23 -18.69 6.90
N GLN A 998 7.80 -18.40 8.13
CA GLN A 998 8.16 -17.18 8.85
C GLN A 998 9.62 -17.17 9.32
N ALA A 999 10.23 -18.32 9.62
CA ALA A 999 11.65 -18.46 9.96
C ALA A 999 12.56 -18.19 8.75
N TYR A 1000 12.25 -18.77 7.59
CA TYR A 1000 12.92 -18.46 6.30
C TYR A 1000 12.79 -16.95 5.97
N ARG A 1001 11.58 -16.39 6.12
CA ARG A 1001 11.31 -14.95 5.94
C ARG A 1001 12.09 -14.05 6.91
N PHE A 1002 12.23 -14.47 8.17
CA PHE A 1002 13.04 -13.78 9.17
C PHE A 1002 14.51 -13.79 8.79
N HIS A 1003 15.06 -14.95 8.40
CA HIS A 1003 16.43 -15.10 7.93
C HIS A 1003 16.74 -14.16 6.75
N ALA A 1004 15.93 -14.19 5.69
CA ALA A 1004 16.06 -13.30 4.55
C ALA A 1004 15.84 -11.80 4.88
N CYS A 1005 15.22 -11.46 6.02
CA CYS A 1005 15.20 -10.08 6.53
C CYS A 1005 16.49 -9.70 7.28
N VAL A 1006 17.04 -10.61 8.09
CA VAL A 1006 18.31 -10.39 8.82
C VAL A 1006 19.47 -10.16 7.84
N LEU A 1007 19.62 -11.02 6.83
CA LEU A 1007 20.65 -10.86 5.78
C LEU A 1007 20.52 -9.56 4.99
N GLN A 1008 19.35 -8.92 5.02
CA GLN A 1008 19.09 -7.65 4.35
C GLN A 1008 19.26 -6.42 5.25
N LEU A 1009 19.59 -6.55 6.54
CA LEU A 1009 19.79 -5.39 7.41
C LEU A 1009 20.98 -4.52 6.94
N PRO A 1010 20.83 -3.18 6.88
CA PRO A 1010 21.89 -2.29 6.42
C PRO A 1010 23.03 -2.16 7.46
N PHE A 1011 24.11 -1.48 7.05
CA PHE A 1011 25.22 -1.03 7.90
C PHE A 1011 26.06 -2.12 8.59
N ASN A 1012 25.90 -3.40 8.22
CA ASN A 1012 26.51 -4.55 8.92
C ASN A 1012 26.12 -4.56 10.42
N GLN A 1013 24.83 -4.75 10.70
CA GLN A 1013 24.31 -4.97 12.05
C GLN A 1013 24.07 -6.48 12.28
N PRO A 1014 25.08 -7.26 12.71
CA PRO A 1014 24.91 -8.69 12.98
C PRO A 1014 24.04 -8.92 14.22
N VAL A 1015 23.42 -10.10 14.27
CA VAL A 1015 22.51 -10.53 15.34
C VAL A 1015 23.11 -10.34 16.74
N ARG A 1016 24.40 -10.67 16.90
CA ARG A 1016 25.15 -10.57 18.16
C ARG A 1016 25.19 -9.16 18.80
N LYS A 1017 24.92 -8.08 18.06
CA LYS A 1017 24.85 -6.72 18.62
C LYS A 1017 23.56 -6.44 19.40
N ASN A 1018 22.49 -7.20 19.17
CA ASN A 1018 21.21 -7.00 19.87
C ASN A 1018 20.37 -8.29 19.86
N PRO A 1019 20.85 -9.38 20.50
CA PRO A 1019 20.17 -10.67 20.48
C PRO A 1019 18.75 -10.58 21.08
N SER A 1020 18.57 -9.78 22.13
CA SER A 1020 17.27 -9.60 22.80
C SER A 1020 16.19 -8.98 21.90
N PHE A 1021 16.54 -8.10 20.95
CA PHE A 1021 15.61 -7.64 19.91
C PHE A 1021 15.16 -8.79 19.01
N PHE A 1022 16.09 -9.65 18.57
CA PHE A 1022 15.76 -10.76 17.68
C PHE A 1022 14.94 -11.85 18.37
N LEU A 1023 15.29 -12.24 19.60
CA LEU A 1023 14.49 -13.14 20.43
C LEU A 1023 13.06 -12.59 20.64
N ARG A 1024 12.92 -11.28 20.87
CA ARG A 1024 11.61 -10.63 21.01
C ARG A 1024 10.78 -10.70 19.73
N VAL A 1025 11.39 -10.62 18.54
CA VAL A 1025 10.68 -10.80 17.25
C VAL A 1025 10.19 -12.24 17.04
N ILE A 1026 10.89 -13.23 17.57
CA ILE A 1026 10.47 -14.65 17.56
C ILE A 1026 9.30 -14.85 18.54
N ALA A 1027 9.41 -14.33 19.76
CA ALA A 1027 8.33 -14.38 20.75
C ALA A 1027 7.06 -13.64 20.25
N ASP A 1028 7.20 -12.43 19.68
CA ASP A 1028 6.12 -11.68 19.03
C ASP A 1028 5.41 -12.50 17.93
N THR A 1029 6.15 -13.36 17.23
CA THR A 1029 5.60 -14.20 16.16
C THR A 1029 4.69 -15.28 16.73
N ALA A 1030 5.13 -16.00 17.76
CA ALA A 1030 4.30 -16.98 18.47
C ALA A 1030 3.04 -16.32 19.07
N SER A 1031 3.21 -15.27 19.88
CA SER A 1031 2.11 -14.58 20.53
C SER A 1031 1.12 -13.96 19.53
N CYS A 1032 1.59 -13.44 18.40
CA CYS A 1032 0.70 -12.90 17.37
C CYS A 1032 -0.08 -13.98 16.61
N CYS A 1033 0.48 -15.18 16.42
CA CYS A 1033 -0.25 -16.30 15.83
C CYS A 1033 -1.30 -16.85 16.80
N TYR A 1034 -0.92 -17.11 18.05
CA TYR A 1034 -1.84 -17.58 19.10
C TYR A 1034 -3.01 -16.60 19.34
N SER A 1035 -2.74 -15.29 19.33
CA SER A 1035 -3.79 -14.26 19.44
C SER A 1035 -4.82 -14.31 18.28
N LEU A 1036 -4.41 -14.77 17.09
CA LEU A 1036 -5.31 -14.92 15.94
C LEU A 1036 -6.08 -16.24 16.01
N LEU A 1037 -5.41 -17.33 16.39
CA LEU A 1037 -6.04 -18.63 16.63
C LEU A 1037 -7.15 -18.52 17.70
N LYS A 1038 -6.87 -17.84 18.83
CA LYS A 1038 -7.87 -17.54 19.87
C LYS A 1038 -8.97 -16.59 19.41
N ALA A 1039 -8.71 -15.68 18.48
CA ALA A 1039 -9.73 -14.79 17.93
C ALA A 1039 -10.63 -15.46 16.86
N ARG A 1040 -10.21 -16.57 16.26
CA ARG A 1040 -11.05 -17.37 15.35
C ARG A 1040 -11.85 -18.43 16.11
N ASN A 1041 -11.26 -19.08 17.11
CA ASN A 1041 -11.90 -20.10 17.95
C ASN A 1041 -12.53 -19.49 19.23
N ALA A 1042 -13.26 -18.38 19.09
CA ALA A 1042 -13.92 -17.73 20.22
C ALA A 1042 -15.02 -18.65 20.78
N GLY A 1043 -14.99 -18.90 22.09
CA GLY A 1043 -15.89 -19.84 22.77
C GLY A 1043 -15.24 -21.21 23.09
N LEU A 1044 -14.18 -21.62 22.38
CA LEU A 1044 -13.47 -22.87 22.69
C LEU A 1044 -12.40 -22.68 23.77
N SER A 1045 -12.30 -23.65 24.68
CA SER A 1045 -11.25 -23.70 25.71
C SER A 1045 -9.92 -24.20 25.12
N LEU A 1046 -9.24 -23.31 24.40
CA LEU A 1046 -7.94 -23.60 23.79
C LEU A 1046 -6.85 -23.91 24.82
N GLY A 1047 -6.87 -23.24 25.97
CA GLY A 1047 -5.84 -23.43 26.98
C GLY A 1047 -6.25 -22.91 28.36
N ALA A 1048 -5.91 -23.69 29.40
CA ALA A 1048 -6.19 -23.41 30.80
C ALA A 1048 -4.87 -23.27 31.62
N LYS A 1049 -4.96 -23.31 32.95
CA LYS A 1049 -3.76 -23.30 33.83
C LYS A 1049 -2.91 -24.57 33.58
N GLY A 1050 -1.59 -24.44 33.74
CA GLY A 1050 -0.67 -25.58 33.59
C GLY A 1050 -0.49 -26.10 32.16
N ALA A 1051 -0.61 -25.23 31.15
CA ALA A 1051 -0.42 -25.57 29.73
C ALA A 1051 -1.32 -26.70 29.20
N SER A 1052 -2.45 -26.93 29.86
CA SER A 1052 -3.51 -27.88 29.47
C SER A 1052 -4.50 -27.25 28.48
N GLY A 1053 -5.28 -28.07 27.77
CA GLY A 1053 -6.28 -27.65 26.78
C GLY A 1053 -5.93 -28.07 25.34
N LEU A 1054 -6.84 -27.82 24.39
CA LEU A 1054 -6.71 -28.28 23.00
C LEU A 1054 -5.49 -27.72 22.27
N PHE A 1055 -5.17 -26.43 22.46
CA PHE A 1055 -4.04 -25.74 21.86
C PHE A 1055 -3.52 -24.66 22.86
N PRO A 1056 -2.68 -25.03 23.84
CA PRO A 1056 -2.17 -24.08 24.83
C PRO A 1056 -1.22 -23.04 24.19
N SER A 1057 -1.00 -21.90 24.87
CA SER A 1057 -0.13 -20.84 24.35
C SER A 1057 1.34 -21.30 24.21
N GLU A 1058 1.69 -22.26 25.06
CA GLU A 1058 2.95 -22.97 25.20
C GLU A 1058 3.23 -23.82 23.96
N ALA A 1059 2.21 -24.47 23.38
CA ALA A 1059 2.32 -25.20 22.12
C ALA A 1059 2.64 -24.25 20.95
N ALA A 1060 1.98 -23.09 20.87
CA ALA A 1060 2.27 -22.07 19.85
C ALA A 1060 3.71 -21.53 19.98
N ARG A 1061 4.22 -21.41 21.22
CA ARG A 1061 5.61 -21.02 21.48
C ARG A 1061 6.58 -22.14 21.11
N TRP A 1062 6.28 -23.39 21.45
CA TRP A 1062 7.11 -24.56 21.16
C TRP A 1062 7.26 -24.77 19.64
N LEU A 1063 6.17 -24.75 18.87
CA LEU A 1063 6.20 -24.89 17.40
C LEU A 1063 7.00 -23.76 16.75
N CYS A 1064 6.81 -22.52 17.23
CA CYS A 1064 7.57 -21.37 16.74
C CYS A 1064 9.08 -21.52 17.03
N LEU A 1065 9.46 -21.95 18.24
CA LEU A 1065 10.85 -22.17 18.60
C LEU A 1065 11.47 -23.31 17.78
N HIS A 1066 10.76 -24.43 17.59
CA HIS A 1066 11.24 -25.55 16.81
C HIS A 1066 11.43 -25.20 15.32
N ALA A 1067 10.45 -24.56 14.69
CA ALA A 1067 10.54 -24.09 13.31
C ALA A 1067 11.67 -23.06 13.09
N PHE A 1068 11.90 -22.18 14.07
CA PHE A 1068 13.03 -21.25 14.03
C PHE A 1068 14.37 -21.96 14.30
N LEU A 1069 14.44 -22.91 15.22
CA LEU A 1069 15.67 -23.69 15.45
C LEU A 1069 16.10 -24.44 14.20
N LEU A 1070 15.17 -25.13 13.53
CA LEU A 1070 15.41 -25.84 12.26
C LEU A 1070 16.09 -24.92 11.23
N LYS A 1071 15.49 -23.75 10.92
CA LYS A 1071 16.07 -22.85 9.90
C LYS A 1071 17.32 -22.09 10.37
N LEU A 1072 17.43 -21.76 11.66
CA LEU A 1072 18.56 -20.97 12.17
C LEU A 1072 19.81 -21.81 12.48
N ALA A 1073 19.67 -23.12 12.75
CA ALA A 1073 20.79 -24.04 13.00
C ALA A 1073 21.70 -24.18 11.76
N HIS A 1074 21.11 -24.37 10.57
CA HIS A 1074 21.84 -24.38 9.29
C HIS A 1074 22.62 -23.08 9.00
N HIS A 1075 22.34 -21.99 9.73
CA HIS A 1075 22.98 -20.69 9.61
C HIS A 1075 23.75 -20.29 10.88
N SER A 1076 24.31 -21.28 11.58
CA SER A 1076 24.99 -21.16 12.89
C SER A 1076 25.94 -19.96 13.01
N GLY A 1077 26.79 -19.69 11.99
CA GLY A 1077 27.71 -18.55 11.98
C GLY A 1077 27.05 -17.17 12.08
N THR A 1078 25.76 -17.06 11.76
CA THR A 1078 24.95 -15.83 11.96
C THR A 1078 24.19 -15.85 13.29
N TYR A 1079 23.77 -17.03 13.78
CA TYR A 1079 22.79 -17.17 14.87
C TYR A 1079 23.28 -17.86 16.15
N ARG A 1080 24.56 -18.24 16.28
CA ARG A 1080 25.13 -18.90 17.47
C ARG A 1080 24.76 -18.22 18.80
N CYS A 1081 24.66 -16.89 18.83
CA CYS A 1081 24.24 -16.09 19.98
C CYS A 1081 22.73 -16.14 20.32
N LEU A 1082 21.91 -16.85 19.53
CA LEU A 1082 20.49 -17.11 19.81
C LEU A 1082 20.20 -18.59 20.09
N LEU A 1083 20.93 -19.51 19.45
CA LEU A 1083 20.58 -20.94 19.42
C LEU A 1083 20.41 -21.54 20.82
N GLY A 1084 21.39 -21.37 21.71
CA GLY A 1084 21.30 -21.89 23.10
C GLY A 1084 20.09 -21.36 23.89
N ALA A 1085 19.77 -20.07 23.74
CA ALA A 1085 18.59 -19.47 24.38
C ALA A 1085 17.26 -20.00 23.80
N LEU A 1086 17.22 -20.29 22.49
CA LEU A 1086 16.06 -20.89 21.83
C LEU A 1086 15.91 -22.38 22.19
N GLN A 1087 17.02 -23.13 22.30
CA GLN A 1087 17.06 -24.52 22.73
C GLN A 1087 16.60 -24.67 24.18
N ALA A 1088 17.16 -23.88 25.10
CA ALA A 1088 16.74 -23.86 26.51
C ALA A 1088 15.25 -23.50 26.66
N ALA A 1089 14.74 -22.55 25.85
CA ALA A 1089 13.32 -22.21 25.83
C ALA A 1089 12.42 -23.35 25.29
N LYS A 1090 12.84 -24.10 24.25
CA LYS A 1090 12.11 -25.29 23.78
C LYS A 1090 12.10 -26.38 24.86
N ALA A 1091 13.24 -26.66 25.49
CA ALA A 1091 13.38 -27.69 26.53
C ALA A 1091 12.63 -27.35 27.83
N HIS A 1092 12.50 -26.07 28.17
CA HIS A 1092 11.65 -25.63 29.29
C HIS A 1092 10.15 -25.80 28.96
N LEU A 1093 9.71 -25.41 27.77
CA LEU A 1093 8.32 -25.61 27.34
C LEU A 1093 7.96 -27.09 27.17
N GLY A 1094 8.89 -27.93 26.69
CA GLY A 1094 8.70 -29.38 26.61
C GLY A 1094 8.47 -30.04 27.98
N ARG A 1095 9.05 -29.50 29.05
CA ARG A 1095 8.78 -29.93 30.44
C ARG A 1095 7.50 -29.34 31.05
N GLN A 1096 6.86 -28.38 30.38
CA GLN A 1096 5.59 -27.77 30.81
C GLN A 1096 4.37 -28.34 30.07
N LEU A 1097 4.55 -28.88 28.86
CA LEU A 1097 3.48 -29.44 28.04
C LEU A 1097 3.15 -30.89 28.48
N PRO A 1098 1.86 -31.29 28.49
CA PRO A 1098 1.49 -32.69 28.72
C PRO A 1098 2.13 -33.63 27.69
N ARG A 1099 2.52 -34.85 28.09
CA ARG A 1099 3.24 -35.81 27.22
C ARG A 1099 2.53 -36.06 25.87
N GLY A 1100 1.22 -36.31 25.90
CA GLY A 1100 0.43 -36.52 24.67
C GLY A 1100 0.36 -35.26 23.77
N THR A 1101 0.29 -34.07 24.37
CA THR A 1101 0.38 -32.81 23.62
C THR A 1101 1.76 -32.65 22.97
N LEU A 1102 2.84 -32.94 23.70
CA LEU A 1102 4.21 -32.85 23.16
C LEU A 1102 4.42 -33.82 21.99
N ALA A 1103 3.99 -35.08 22.14
CA ALA A 1103 4.06 -36.07 21.07
C ALA A 1103 3.26 -35.64 19.82
N ALA A 1104 2.06 -35.08 20.00
CA ALA A 1104 1.26 -34.55 18.88
C ALA A 1104 1.93 -33.35 18.18
N LEU A 1105 2.68 -32.51 18.92
CA LEU A 1105 3.46 -31.41 18.35
C LEU A 1105 4.72 -31.88 17.62
N GLU A 1106 5.33 -32.97 18.07
CA GLU A 1106 6.50 -33.58 17.43
C GLU A 1106 6.10 -34.31 16.14
N ALA A 1107 5.01 -35.10 16.16
CA ALA A 1107 4.42 -35.69 14.96
C ALA A 1107 3.99 -34.63 13.92
N ALA A 1108 3.28 -33.57 14.36
CA ALA A 1108 2.88 -32.46 13.47
C ALA A 1108 4.06 -31.60 12.95
N ALA A 1109 5.28 -31.86 13.42
CA ALA A 1109 6.49 -31.16 13.02
C ALA A 1109 7.47 -31.99 12.15
N ASP A 1110 7.09 -33.22 11.80
CA ASP A 1110 7.98 -34.21 11.19
C ASP A 1110 8.68 -33.71 9.88
N PRO A 1111 9.98 -34.04 9.67
CA PRO A 1111 10.74 -33.64 8.47
C PRO A 1111 10.24 -34.22 7.13
N SER A 1112 9.43 -35.28 7.13
CA SER A 1112 8.75 -35.81 5.93
C SER A 1112 7.62 -34.87 5.49
N LEU A 1113 6.79 -34.44 6.44
CA LEU A 1113 5.64 -33.56 6.24
C LEU A 1113 6.01 -32.15 5.74
N THR A 1114 7.30 -31.79 5.76
CA THR A 1114 7.85 -30.50 5.31
C THR A 1114 8.75 -30.59 4.07
N ALA A 1115 8.63 -31.66 3.27
CA ALA A 1115 9.35 -31.80 1.99
C ALA A 1115 9.15 -30.59 1.03
N ASP A 1116 7.97 -29.97 1.05
CA ASP A 1116 7.62 -28.74 0.33
C ASP A 1116 8.49 -27.52 0.68
N PHE A 1117 9.17 -27.53 1.83
CA PHE A 1117 10.12 -26.49 2.22
C PHE A 1117 11.55 -26.73 1.74
N LYS A 1118 11.93 -27.99 1.42
CA LYS A 1118 13.32 -28.36 1.06
C LYS A 1118 13.80 -27.70 -0.25
N THR A 1119 12.88 -27.35 -1.15
CA THR A 1119 13.17 -26.68 -2.43
C THR A 1119 13.16 -25.15 -2.35
N ILE A 1120 12.88 -24.55 -1.18
CA ILE A 1120 12.82 -23.09 -1.00
C ILE A 1120 14.24 -22.53 -0.82
N LEU A 1121 14.67 -21.68 -1.75
CA LEU A 1121 15.97 -21.02 -1.71
C LEU A 1121 15.94 -19.81 -0.76
N ASP A 1122 17.09 -19.36 -0.23
CA ASP A 1122 17.19 -18.16 0.63
C ASP A 1122 17.16 -16.82 -0.15
#